data_AF-A0A3B5KJY0-F1
#
_entry.id   AF-A0A3B5KJY0-F1
#
_cell.length_a   1.000
_cell.length_b   1.000
_cell.length_c   1.000
_cell.angle_alpha   90.00
_cell.angle_beta   90.00
_cell.angle_gamma   90.00
#
_symmetry.space_group_name_H-M   'P 1'
#
loop_
_entity.id
_entity.type
_entity.pdbx_description
1 polymer ?
#
loop_
_entity_poly.entity_id
_entity_poly.type
_entity_poly.pdbx_seq_one_letter_code
_entity_poly.pdbx_strand_id
1 'polypeptide(L)'
;MNPLLPVTFVLVALCSLASVDSSAYDKIVSHSRIRARKEGPNVCALQQVMGTKKKYFSTCRNWYKGSICSKKAVVLYECCPGYMKLEGMRGCPAVAPIDHVYGTLGLLHATSTQQYAQMAGMREGLEGKGSFTMFAPSDDAWAQLDPAVRASLESNVNVELKNALHFHMVNRRLLTKDLKNGISISSMYNNLGLYINHYSNGIVTVNCARIVHGNQVATNGVVHVIDRVISAVGSTIQDVLDVDDELSSFSAAALASGTMDKLGRPGQYTLFAPTNEAFNRLSPGHLERMMGNKNVIAALVNFHLLNSAQCSEAIMAGSVFETAEGSTVEIGCDGDSLTVNGIKMVLKKDIVTTNGVIHLIDRVLIPDSAKEGLELIGESQKTFSNMVSEVGLAAAMRPKTEYTILAPVNSAFSNEVMSTDRRLLRTILENHILKLKITLSELYSGQLLETLAGKLLRVFIYRTAVCIENACMLRGSKEGSNSALHVMRSIIKPADKTIYQLLLLDGRFKIFLSLMEVAGLTGLLKQEGSYTIFAPTDEAFDGLTPSDFELLKSDVNALRVILLYHFSNGIFINGGLEGGVTNMLKTLQGNNLHVFSVNNTIQVNSVDVPTSDLMATNGVIHVVKNVLYPPDLPVGREDLLVLLKKLIRFIHIKFVSGYRYVEIPLTFLKKIVETHYIETVPEETKFTRVIDGQSSVKTFTKVIEGEPTITKITRVIETEPTLTRVVVEGEPSITTLTRVIESQPSITQVTRVIEGAGHDAEGRILTVPEISKITTIHSSSNLTEEESERIIKLIKDASLDAEGKIFAGESRVVTVNEPYVIKGPDFSKITTIHSNPQLIDAESERITKIIKEGGRYSAARKPPPGMRRRRLVKRPRNPKQ
;
A
#
# COMPACT_ATOMS: atom_id res chain seq x y z
N MET A 1 56.96 -8.99 -58.35
CA MET A 1 57.09 -10.43 -58.02
C MET A 1 56.40 -10.67 -56.68
N ASN A 2 55.51 -11.66 -56.64
CA ASN A 2 54.82 -12.26 -55.48
C ASN A 2 55.73 -12.54 -54.25
N PRO A 3 55.22 -13.00 -53.08
CA PRO A 3 53.85 -12.97 -52.49
C PRO A 3 53.84 -12.70 -50.95
N LEU A 4 52.65 -12.60 -50.32
CA LEU A 4 52.18 -13.35 -49.11
C LEU A 4 51.17 -12.59 -48.22
N LEU A 5 49.92 -13.04 -48.35
CA LEU A 5 48.82 -13.03 -47.37
C LEU A 5 49.08 -14.14 -46.29
N PRO A 6 48.37 -14.23 -45.15
CA PRO A 6 48.21 -13.29 -44.03
C PRO A 6 48.59 -13.95 -42.67
N VAL A 7 49.30 -13.23 -41.79
CA VAL A 7 49.50 -13.62 -40.37
C VAL A 7 48.63 -12.73 -39.49
N THR A 8 47.31 -12.89 -39.58
CA THR A 8 46.37 -12.13 -38.73
C THR A 8 45.09 -12.93 -38.42
N PHE A 9 45.23 -14.22 -38.09
CA PHE A 9 44.09 -15.01 -37.60
C PHE A 9 44.39 -15.94 -36.40
N VAL A 10 45.52 -15.76 -35.71
CA VAL A 10 45.88 -16.60 -34.53
C VAL A 10 45.88 -15.81 -33.19
N LEU A 11 45.71 -14.48 -33.21
CA LEU A 11 45.73 -13.66 -31.99
C LEU A 11 44.35 -13.17 -31.50
N VAL A 12 43.26 -13.62 -32.15
CA VAL A 12 41.88 -13.29 -31.72
C VAL A 12 41.18 -14.47 -31.02
N ALA A 13 41.81 -15.65 -30.96
CA ALA A 13 41.25 -16.85 -30.34
C ALA A 13 41.54 -17.02 -28.82
N LEU A 14 42.15 -16.04 -28.15
CA LEU A 14 42.45 -16.09 -26.70
C LEU A 14 41.78 -14.98 -25.87
N CYS A 15 40.89 -14.19 -26.46
CA CYS A 15 40.06 -13.22 -25.74
C CYS A 15 38.56 -13.51 -25.82
N SER A 16 38.17 -14.78 -25.98
CA SER A 16 36.96 -15.26 -25.32
C SER A 16 37.28 -15.34 -23.82
N LEU A 17 37.26 -14.19 -23.13
CA LEU A 17 37.12 -14.15 -21.69
C LEU A 17 35.85 -14.93 -21.38
N ALA A 18 36.02 -16.21 -21.04
CA ALA A 18 35.03 -16.93 -20.27
C ALA A 18 34.65 -16.00 -19.12
N SER A 19 33.41 -15.54 -19.09
CA SER A 19 32.84 -14.95 -17.89
C SER A 19 32.96 -16.03 -16.81
N VAL A 20 34.05 -16.00 -16.04
CA VAL A 20 34.25 -16.92 -14.93
C VAL A 20 33.08 -16.66 -13.99
N ASP A 21 32.21 -17.65 -13.85
CA ASP A 21 30.97 -17.53 -13.11
C ASP A 21 31.31 -17.24 -11.64
N SER A 22 31.20 -15.97 -11.24
CA SER A 22 31.66 -15.46 -9.94
C SER A 22 30.48 -15.39 -8.97
N SER A 23 30.65 -15.96 -7.77
CA SER A 23 29.60 -15.97 -6.75
C SER A 23 29.40 -14.58 -6.12
N ALA A 24 28.28 -14.37 -5.41
CA ALA A 24 28.07 -13.11 -4.67
C ALA A 24 29.17 -12.87 -3.62
N TYR A 25 29.72 -13.95 -3.03
CA TYR A 25 30.87 -13.87 -2.13
C TYR A 25 32.12 -13.34 -2.86
N ASP A 26 32.44 -13.93 -4.02
CA ASP A 26 33.65 -13.56 -4.79
C ASP A 26 33.62 -12.11 -5.26
N LYS A 27 32.44 -11.63 -5.66
CA LYS A 27 32.22 -10.22 -6.04
C LYS A 27 32.51 -9.28 -4.87
N ILE A 28 32.06 -9.62 -3.66
CA ILE A 28 32.27 -8.77 -2.48
C ILE A 28 33.72 -8.80 -2.02
N VAL A 29 34.38 -9.95 -2.02
CA VAL A 29 35.82 -10.06 -1.72
C VAL A 29 36.63 -9.25 -2.74
N SER A 30 36.26 -9.30 -4.02
CA SER A 30 36.91 -8.49 -5.08
C SER A 30 36.74 -6.99 -4.81
N HIS A 31 35.54 -6.54 -4.46
CA HIS A 31 35.31 -5.14 -4.07
C HIS A 31 36.07 -4.74 -2.80
N SER A 32 36.17 -5.64 -1.82
CA SER A 32 36.96 -5.44 -0.60
C SER A 32 38.44 -5.23 -0.93
N ARG A 33 39.01 -6.02 -1.85
CA ARG A 33 40.39 -5.85 -2.34
C ARG A 33 40.60 -4.50 -3.02
N ILE A 34 39.64 -4.06 -3.83
CA ILE A 34 39.70 -2.74 -4.49
C ILE A 34 39.74 -1.61 -3.46
N ARG A 35 38.96 -1.70 -2.38
CA ARG A 35 38.95 -0.70 -1.30
C ARG A 35 40.27 -0.65 -0.55
N ALA A 36 40.89 -1.80 -0.32
CA ALA A 36 42.17 -1.93 0.38
C ALA A 36 43.40 -1.76 -0.51
N ARG A 37 43.26 -1.43 -1.80
CA ARG A 37 44.39 -1.32 -2.75
C ARG A 37 45.54 -0.42 -2.28
N LYS A 38 45.24 0.58 -1.43
CA LYS A 38 46.25 1.49 -0.88
C LYS A 38 47.08 0.84 0.22
N GLU A 39 46.58 -0.16 0.91
CA GLU A 39 47.29 -0.84 2.01
C GLU A 39 48.35 -1.82 1.52
N GLY A 40 48.22 -2.30 0.28
CA GLY A 40 49.21 -3.13 -0.40
C GLY A 40 48.56 -4.21 -1.29
N PRO A 41 49.36 -5.05 -1.97
CA PRO A 41 48.83 -6.15 -2.78
C PRO A 41 48.05 -7.15 -1.92
N ASN A 42 46.95 -7.67 -2.46
CA ASN A 42 46.11 -8.72 -1.85
C ASN A 42 45.66 -8.46 -0.40
N VAL A 43 45.54 -7.19 -0.02
CA VAL A 43 44.88 -6.80 1.22
C VAL A 43 43.39 -6.65 0.95
N CYS A 44 42.56 -7.09 1.90
CA CYS A 44 41.12 -6.94 1.90
C CYS A 44 40.69 -6.02 3.05
N ALA A 45 39.68 -5.20 2.77
CA ALA A 45 39.04 -4.34 3.75
C ALA A 45 37.81 -5.02 4.37
N LEU A 46 37.81 -5.21 5.68
CA LEU A 46 36.70 -5.76 6.44
C LEU A 46 36.10 -4.68 7.35
N GLN A 47 34.81 -4.79 7.66
CA GLN A 47 34.16 -3.99 8.68
C GLN A 47 33.94 -4.82 9.93
N GLN A 48 34.50 -4.38 11.06
CA GLN A 48 34.24 -4.98 12.37
C GLN A 48 33.22 -4.13 13.12
N VAL A 49 32.21 -4.78 13.68
CA VAL A 49 31.18 -4.11 14.48
C VAL A 49 31.77 -3.70 15.84
N MET A 50 31.63 -2.41 16.20
CA MET A 50 32.13 -1.92 17.49
C MET A 50 31.45 -2.64 18.65
N GLY A 51 32.27 -3.14 19.58
CA GLY A 51 31.80 -3.91 20.74
C GLY A 51 31.66 -5.41 20.49
N THR A 52 31.93 -5.90 19.27
CA THR A 52 31.93 -7.34 18.97
C THR A 52 33.21 -7.75 18.22
N LYS A 53 33.47 -9.07 18.14
CA LYS A 53 34.54 -9.64 17.30
C LYS A 53 34.12 -9.90 15.86
N LYS A 54 32.86 -9.60 15.48
CA LYS A 54 32.31 -9.96 14.17
C LYS A 54 32.85 -9.08 13.07
N LYS A 55 33.43 -9.72 12.05
CA LYS A 55 34.03 -9.09 10.87
C LYS A 55 33.23 -9.45 9.63
N TYR A 56 33.04 -8.48 8.75
CA TYR A 56 32.26 -8.64 7.52
C TYR A 56 32.99 -8.10 6.30
N PHE A 57 32.96 -8.89 5.22
CA PHE A 57 33.11 -8.36 3.88
C PHE A 57 31.80 -7.67 3.49
N SER A 58 31.76 -6.34 3.53
CA SER A 58 30.50 -5.61 3.36
C SER A 58 30.24 -5.15 1.92
N THR A 59 28.97 -5.10 1.54
CA THR A 59 28.52 -4.48 0.29
C THR A 59 28.86 -2.99 0.24
N CYS A 60 28.84 -2.38 -0.94
CA CYS A 60 29.08 -0.92 -1.06
C CYS A 60 28.06 -0.11 -0.24
N ARG A 61 26.80 -0.54 -0.25
CA ARG A 61 25.72 0.10 0.53
C ARG A 61 26.04 0.11 2.03
N ASN A 62 26.42 -1.03 2.60
CA ASN A 62 26.75 -1.14 4.02
C ASN A 62 28.06 -0.42 4.36
N TRP A 63 29.05 -0.47 3.46
CA TRP A 63 30.32 0.22 3.61
C TRP A 63 30.14 1.72 3.83
N TYR A 64 29.40 2.40 2.94
CA TYR A 64 29.18 3.85 3.03
C TYR A 64 28.28 4.26 4.20
N LYS A 65 27.44 3.35 4.72
CA LYS A 65 26.64 3.60 5.92
C LYS A 65 27.50 3.74 7.18
N GLY A 66 28.71 3.20 7.19
CA GLY A 66 29.63 3.25 8.34
C GLY A 66 29.12 2.53 9.60
N SER A 67 28.06 1.74 9.46
CA SER A 67 27.41 1.00 10.54
C SER A 67 26.84 -0.32 10.05
N ILE A 68 26.89 -1.34 10.90
CA ILE A 68 26.30 -2.67 10.70
C ILE A 68 25.51 -3.00 11.96
N CYS A 69 24.30 -3.52 11.82
CA CYS A 69 23.39 -3.78 12.93
C CYS A 69 23.27 -2.60 13.90
N SER A 70 23.03 -1.40 13.35
CA SER A 70 22.86 -0.15 14.10
C SER A 70 24.03 0.26 15.01
N LYS A 71 25.17 -0.45 14.94
CA LYS A 71 26.42 -0.12 15.63
C LYS A 71 27.42 0.44 14.64
N LYS A 72 28.28 1.35 15.08
CA LYS A 72 29.40 1.84 14.27
C LYS A 72 30.31 0.67 13.88
N ALA A 73 30.80 0.68 12.65
CA ALA A 73 31.74 -0.32 12.18
C ALA A 73 33.11 0.32 11.91
N VAL A 74 34.17 -0.28 12.42
CA VAL A 74 35.55 0.12 12.13
C VAL A 74 36.10 -0.68 10.97
N VAL A 75 36.92 -0.05 10.14
CA VAL A 75 37.58 -0.70 9.02
C VAL A 75 38.85 -1.37 9.50
N LEU A 76 38.97 -2.66 9.20
CA LEU A 76 40.18 -3.45 9.37
C LEU A 76 40.76 -3.85 8.01
N TYR A 77 42.07 -4.06 7.99
CA TYR A 77 42.80 -4.50 6.82
C TYR A 77 43.54 -5.79 7.13
N GLU A 78 43.16 -6.85 6.42
CA GLU A 78 43.72 -8.19 6.58
C GLU A 78 44.08 -8.75 5.22
N CYS A 79 44.87 -9.83 5.18
CA CYS A 79 45.12 -10.51 3.92
C CYS A 79 43.81 -11.08 3.35
N CYS A 80 43.62 -10.94 2.06
CA CYS A 80 42.52 -11.62 1.38
C CYS A 80 42.71 -13.15 1.52
N PRO A 81 41.61 -13.94 1.47
CA PRO A 81 41.70 -15.40 1.46
C PRO A 81 42.73 -15.92 0.46
N GLY A 82 43.62 -16.82 0.89
CA GLY A 82 44.70 -17.39 0.09
C GLY A 82 46.01 -16.60 0.05
N TYR A 83 46.14 -15.47 0.77
CA TYR A 83 47.36 -14.65 0.79
C TYR A 83 47.90 -14.43 2.20
N MET A 84 49.20 -14.16 2.32
CA MET A 84 49.88 -13.92 3.59
C MET A 84 50.87 -12.75 3.52
N LYS A 85 51.20 -12.20 4.69
CA LYS A 85 52.21 -11.15 4.83
C LYS A 85 53.61 -11.76 4.77
N LEU A 86 54.56 -11.00 4.23
CA LEU A 86 56.00 -11.28 4.37
C LEU A 86 56.64 -10.19 5.21
N GLU A 87 57.58 -10.58 6.07
CA GLU A 87 58.26 -9.64 6.97
C GLU A 87 58.97 -8.54 6.17
N GLY A 88 58.83 -7.30 6.62
CA GLY A 88 59.39 -6.12 5.94
C GLY A 88 58.67 -5.69 4.65
N MET A 89 57.66 -6.43 4.17
CA MET A 89 56.93 -6.07 2.95
C MET A 89 55.55 -5.47 3.23
N ARG A 90 55.10 -4.57 2.36
CA ARG A 90 53.78 -3.95 2.45
C ARG A 90 52.68 -4.89 1.92
N GLY A 91 51.55 -4.95 2.62
CA GLY A 91 50.39 -5.75 2.23
C GLY A 91 50.59 -7.25 2.39
N CYS A 92 50.05 -8.03 1.46
CA CYS A 92 50.08 -9.49 1.45
C CYS A 92 50.63 -10.01 0.11
N PRO A 93 51.96 -9.87 -0.12
CA PRO A 93 52.57 -10.16 -1.42
C PRO A 93 52.71 -11.67 -1.70
N ALA A 94 52.64 -12.52 -0.68
CA ALA A 94 52.77 -13.96 -0.83
C ALA A 94 51.41 -14.66 -0.91
N VAL A 95 51.35 -15.72 -1.71
CA VAL A 95 50.26 -16.69 -1.70
C VAL A 95 50.51 -17.65 -0.54
N ALA A 96 49.48 -17.96 0.25
CA ALA A 96 49.58 -18.96 1.29
C ALA A 96 49.95 -20.33 0.67
N PRO A 97 50.90 -21.09 1.25
CA PRO A 97 51.22 -22.40 0.74
C PRO A 97 49.97 -23.28 0.77
N ILE A 98 49.77 -24.06 -0.30
CA ILE A 98 48.74 -25.10 -0.28
C ILE A 98 49.28 -26.31 0.49
N ASP A 99 48.46 -26.83 1.39
CA ASP A 99 48.75 -28.04 2.14
C ASP A 99 47.55 -28.98 2.04
N HIS A 100 47.63 -30.20 2.55
CA HIS A 100 46.45 -31.05 2.71
C HIS A 100 45.44 -30.39 3.68
N VAL A 101 44.19 -30.88 3.69
CA VAL A 101 43.09 -30.28 4.48
C VAL A 101 43.49 -30.14 5.95
N TYR A 102 44.13 -31.16 6.56
CA TYR A 102 44.59 -31.09 7.96
C TYR A 102 45.59 -29.96 8.24
N GLY A 103 46.56 -29.72 7.35
CA GLY A 103 47.58 -28.68 7.53
C GLY A 103 47.01 -27.29 7.26
N THR A 104 46.09 -27.21 6.30
CA THR A 104 45.34 -25.99 5.98
C THR A 104 44.53 -25.47 7.18
N LEU A 105 44.01 -26.35 8.06
CA LEU A 105 43.35 -25.91 9.31
C LEU A 105 44.29 -25.04 10.17
N GLY A 106 45.56 -25.42 10.29
CA GLY A 106 46.55 -24.66 11.04
C GLY A 106 46.88 -23.32 10.39
N LEU A 107 47.01 -23.28 9.06
CA LEU A 107 47.26 -22.04 8.29
C LEU A 107 46.12 -21.01 8.45
N LEU A 108 44.91 -21.47 8.74
CA LEU A 108 43.73 -20.63 8.93
C LEU A 108 43.43 -20.29 10.39
N HIS A 109 44.30 -20.67 11.31
CA HIS A 109 44.10 -20.54 12.76
C HIS A 109 42.79 -21.22 13.24
N ALA A 110 42.41 -22.34 12.63
CA ALA A 110 41.37 -23.24 13.14
C ALA A 110 42.02 -24.35 13.97
N THR A 111 42.81 -23.95 14.97
CA THR A 111 43.71 -24.85 15.70
C THR A 111 42.97 -25.87 16.56
N SER A 112 41.84 -25.48 17.14
CA SER A 112 40.96 -26.37 17.91
C SER A 112 40.39 -27.47 17.01
N THR A 113 39.90 -27.12 15.82
CA THR A 113 39.41 -28.10 14.83
C THR A 113 40.53 -29.04 14.38
N GLN A 114 41.75 -28.53 14.19
CA GLN A 114 42.91 -29.35 13.86
C GLN A 114 43.26 -30.34 14.97
N GLN A 115 43.27 -29.89 16.23
CA GLN A 115 43.54 -30.75 17.39
C GLN A 115 42.45 -31.81 17.56
N TYR A 116 41.17 -31.43 17.44
CA TYR A 116 40.06 -32.38 17.51
C TYR A 116 40.08 -33.41 16.39
N ALA A 117 40.46 -33.02 15.16
CA ALA A 117 40.64 -33.97 14.07
C ALA A 117 41.78 -34.97 14.35
N GLN A 118 42.84 -34.54 15.03
CA GLN A 118 43.90 -35.43 15.48
C GLN A 118 43.42 -36.39 16.58
N MET A 119 42.73 -35.87 17.60
CA MET A 119 42.18 -36.66 18.71
C MET A 119 41.16 -37.70 18.24
N ALA A 120 40.35 -37.36 17.22
CA ALA A 120 39.37 -38.25 16.60
C ALA A 120 39.98 -39.28 15.61
N GLY A 121 41.32 -39.31 15.47
CA GLY A 121 42.02 -40.22 14.55
C GLY A 121 41.74 -39.94 13.08
N MET A 122 41.39 -38.70 12.71
CA MET A 122 41.06 -38.30 11.33
C MET A 122 42.26 -37.74 10.56
N ARG A 123 43.41 -37.54 11.22
CA ARG A 123 44.61 -36.94 10.63
C ARG A 123 45.05 -37.67 9.36
N GLU A 124 45.32 -38.97 9.42
CA GLU A 124 45.83 -39.74 8.28
C GLU A 124 44.90 -39.66 7.06
N GLY A 125 43.58 -39.68 7.29
CA GLY A 125 42.59 -39.54 6.21
C GLY A 125 42.57 -38.15 5.59
N LEU A 126 42.75 -37.10 6.39
CA LEU A 126 42.79 -35.71 5.95
C LEU A 126 44.13 -35.30 5.30
N GLU A 127 45.21 -36.04 5.57
CA GLU A 127 46.51 -35.90 4.90
C GLU A 127 46.60 -36.76 3.62
N GLY A 128 45.82 -37.84 3.56
CA GLY A 128 45.82 -38.83 2.50
C GLY A 128 45.12 -38.42 1.20
N LYS A 129 44.89 -39.42 0.34
CA LYS A 129 44.24 -39.24 -0.97
C LYS A 129 42.74 -38.96 -0.81
N GLY A 130 42.21 -38.08 -1.64
CA GLY A 130 40.78 -37.77 -1.68
C GLY A 130 40.51 -36.37 -2.19
N SER A 131 39.24 -35.99 -2.20
CA SER A 131 38.80 -34.62 -2.42
C SER A 131 37.78 -34.28 -1.35
N PHE A 132 38.09 -33.34 -0.47
CA PHE A 132 37.23 -33.01 0.66
C PHE A 132 36.82 -31.54 0.68
N THR A 133 35.67 -31.25 1.27
CA THR A 133 35.33 -29.92 1.78
C THR A 133 35.19 -30.01 3.29
N MET A 134 35.93 -29.18 4.01
CA MET A 134 35.83 -29.09 5.47
C MET A 134 35.25 -27.74 5.86
N PHE A 135 34.08 -27.74 6.49
CA PHE A 135 33.51 -26.56 7.13
C PHE A 135 34.07 -26.48 8.55
N ALA A 136 35.28 -25.94 8.71
CA ALA A 136 36.00 -25.93 9.97
C ALA A 136 35.46 -24.86 10.93
N PRO A 137 34.93 -25.23 12.12
CA PRO A 137 34.63 -24.22 13.13
C PRO A 137 35.90 -23.48 13.55
N SER A 138 35.78 -22.17 13.76
CA SER A 138 36.87 -21.36 14.30
C SER A 138 37.15 -21.68 15.77
N ASP A 139 38.29 -21.23 16.29
CA ASP A 139 38.61 -21.37 17.71
C ASP A 139 37.59 -20.64 18.60
N ASP A 140 37.14 -19.46 18.18
CA ASP A 140 36.06 -18.72 18.86
C ASP A 140 34.72 -19.52 18.83
N ALA A 141 34.47 -20.30 17.77
CA ALA A 141 33.26 -21.12 17.66
C ALA A 141 33.25 -22.28 18.67
N TRP A 142 34.38 -22.98 18.82
CA TRP A 142 34.54 -24.03 19.85
C TRP A 142 34.52 -23.48 21.28
N ALA A 143 35.02 -22.25 21.47
CA ALA A 143 34.95 -21.58 22.76
C ALA A 143 33.52 -21.14 23.15
N GLN A 144 32.66 -20.90 22.17
CA GLN A 144 31.25 -20.52 22.38
C GLN A 144 30.30 -21.72 22.44
N LEU A 145 30.78 -22.94 22.15
CA LEU A 145 29.98 -24.14 22.29
C LEU A 145 29.61 -24.36 23.76
N ASP A 146 28.39 -24.83 24.00
CA ASP A 146 27.93 -25.17 25.35
C ASP A 146 28.94 -26.09 26.06
N PRO A 147 29.37 -25.78 27.30
CA PRO A 147 30.40 -26.57 27.97
C PRO A 147 30.04 -28.04 28.18
N ALA A 148 28.76 -28.37 28.39
CA ALA A 148 28.33 -29.76 28.55
C ALA A 148 28.36 -30.50 27.21
N VAL A 149 27.93 -29.86 26.12
CA VAL A 149 28.06 -30.41 24.76
C VAL A 149 29.52 -30.59 24.37
N ARG A 150 30.38 -29.61 24.69
CA ARG A 150 31.81 -29.72 24.42
C ARG A 150 32.44 -30.88 25.21
N ALA A 151 32.13 -31.00 26.50
CA ALA A 151 32.64 -32.08 27.34
C ALA A 151 32.16 -33.45 26.86
N SER A 152 30.92 -33.58 26.36
CA SER A 152 30.43 -34.85 25.82
C SER A 152 31.21 -35.28 24.57
N LEU A 153 31.51 -34.35 23.67
CA LEU A 153 32.36 -34.61 22.49
C LEU A 153 33.78 -35.01 22.90
N GLU A 154 34.38 -34.31 23.86
CA GLU A 154 35.73 -34.59 24.35
C GLU A 154 35.83 -35.93 25.11
N SER A 155 34.75 -36.37 25.77
CA SER A 155 34.71 -37.64 26.50
C SER A 155 34.68 -38.88 25.58
N ASN A 156 34.19 -38.74 24.35
CA ASN A 156 34.07 -39.82 23.39
C ASN A 156 34.64 -39.42 22.01
N VAL A 157 35.96 -39.27 21.97
CA VAL A 157 36.66 -38.77 20.78
C VAL A 157 36.55 -39.69 19.56
N ASN A 158 36.47 -41.01 19.79
CA ASN A 158 36.49 -42.00 18.71
C ASN A 158 35.15 -42.11 17.96
N VAL A 159 34.06 -41.74 18.62
CA VAL A 159 32.69 -41.85 18.06
C VAL A 159 32.07 -40.47 17.94
N GLU A 160 31.75 -39.80 19.05
CA GLU A 160 30.98 -38.55 19.04
C GLU A 160 31.73 -37.41 18.36
N LEU A 161 32.99 -37.16 18.76
CA LEU A 161 33.79 -36.10 18.13
C LEU A 161 34.07 -36.41 16.66
N LYS A 162 34.41 -37.66 16.34
CA LYS A 162 34.64 -38.12 14.97
C LYS A 162 33.39 -37.95 14.10
N ASN A 163 32.22 -38.29 14.61
CA ASN A 163 30.94 -38.13 13.92
C ASN A 163 30.60 -36.66 13.71
N ALA A 164 30.78 -35.84 14.75
CA ALA A 164 30.61 -34.39 14.65
C ALA A 164 31.52 -33.80 13.57
N LEU A 165 32.80 -34.16 13.52
CA LEU A 165 33.72 -33.68 12.49
C LEU A 165 33.36 -34.18 11.08
N HIS A 166 32.97 -35.44 10.92
CA HIS A 166 32.46 -35.94 9.62
C HIS A 166 31.19 -35.21 9.17
N PHE A 167 30.34 -34.76 10.10
CA PHE A 167 29.18 -33.94 9.76
C PHE A 167 29.61 -32.59 9.16
N HIS A 168 30.74 -32.03 9.58
CA HIS A 168 31.32 -30.81 9.00
C HIS A 168 32.03 -31.05 7.65
N MET A 169 32.03 -32.28 7.13
CA MET A 169 32.79 -32.65 5.94
C MET A 169 31.89 -33.11 4.78
N VAL A 170 32.39 -32.88 3.56
CA VAL A 170 31.82 -33.43 2.32
C VAL A 170 32.94 -34.12 1.53
N ASN A 171 32.64 -35.25 0.90
CA ASN A 171 33.58 -36.08 0.14
C ASN A 171 33.87 -35.58 -1.30
N ARG A 172 33.74 -34.27 -1.53
CA ARG A 172 34.15 -33.59 -2.77
C ARG A 172 34.50 -32.14 -2.47
N ARG A 173 35.30 -31.52 -3.33
CA ARG A 173 35.63 -30.09 -3.25
C ARG A 173 34.45 -29.22 -3.69
N LEU A 174 34.06 -28.28 -2.84
CA LEU A 174 32.98 -27.31 -3.06
C LEU A 174 33.47 -25.91 -2.71
N LEU A 175 33.57 -25.02 -3.69
CA LEU A 175 33.87 -23.60 -3.48
C LEU A 175 32.59 -22.83 -3.18
N THR A 176 32.68 -21.60 -2.68
CA THR A 176 31.50 -20.75 -2.40
C THR A 176 30.59 -20.54 -3.62
N LYS A 177 31.12 -20.62 -4.83
CA LYS A 177 30.32 -20.60 -6.08
C LYS A 177 29.46 -21.85 -6.29
N ASP A 178 29.87 -22.97 -5.71
CA ASP A 178 29.14 -24.24 -5.76
C ASP A 178 28.11 -24.33 -4.63
N LEU A 179 28.25 -23.49 -3.59
CA LEU A 179 27.35 -23.35 -2.43
C LEU A 179 26.15 -22.46 -2.76
N LYS A 180 25.30 -22.92 -3.69
CA LYS A 180 24.11 -22.19 -4.13
C LYS A 180 23.10 -22.01 -3.00
N ASN A 181 22.30 -20.95 -3.08
CA ASN A 181 21.25 -20.70 -2.08
C ASN A 181 20.22 -21.84 -2.05
N GLY A 182 19.96 -22.36 -0.86
CA GLY A 182 18.87 -23.29 -0.61
C GLY A 182 19.13 -24.74 -1.00
N ILE A 183 20.40 -25.12 -1.22
CA ILE A 183 20.72 -26.53 -1.49
C ILE A 183 21.00 -27.28 -0.19
N SER A 184 20.69 -28.58 -0.18
CA SER A 184 21.14 -29.50 0.86
C SER A 184 22.26 -30.39 0.29
N ILE A 185 23.34 -30.55 1.05
CA ILE A 185 24.52 -31.33 0.67
C ILE A 185 24.71 -32.45 1.67
N SER A 186 24.85 -33.70 1.21
CA SER A 186 25.15 -34.82 2.10
C SER A 186 26.54 -34.65 2.72
N SER A 187 26.58 -34.65 4.04
CA SER A 187 27.83 -34.74 4.81
C SER A 187 28.43 -36.14 4.76
N MET A 188 29.66 -36.28 5.24
CA MET A 188 30.33 -37.58 5.40
C MET A 188 29.83 -38.36 6.62
N TYR A 189 28.95 -37.79 7.45
CA TYR A 189 28.32 -38.49 8.57
C TYR A 189 26.90 -38.93 8.19
N ASN A 190 26.72 -40.25 7.98
CA ASN A 190 25.42 -40.87 7.66
C ASN A 190 24.64 -40.19 6.51
N ASN A 191 25.33 -39.51 5.59
CA ASN A 191 24.72 -38.70 4.52
C ASN A 191 23.75 -37.62 5.02
N LEU A 192 23.86 -37.19 6.29
CA LEU A 192 22.99 -36.17 6.87
C LEU A 192 23.20 -34.83 6.15
N GLY A 193 22.10 -34.09 5.96
CA GLY A 193 22.09 -32.86 5.15
C GLY A 193 22.79 -31.67 5.83
N LEU A 194 23.61 -30.99 5.04
CA LEU A 194 24.15 -29.66 5.29
C LEU A 194 23.34 -28.64 4.48
N TYR A 195 22.67 -27.74 5.17
CA TYR A 195 21.75 -26.77 4.59
C TYR A 195 22.49 -25.47 4.26
N ILE A 196 22.61 -25.18 2.98
CA ILE A 196 23.40 -24.06 2.46
C ILE A 196 22.50 -22.90 2.10
N ASN A 197 22.82 -21.69 2.56
CA ASN A 197 22.16 -20.47 2.11
C ASN A 197 23.19 -19.45 1.61
N HIS A 198 22.89 -18.81 0.48
CA HIS A 198 23.74 -17.80 -0.14
C HIS A 198 22.94 -16.52 -0.37
N TYR A 199 23.23 -15.52 0.43
CA TYR A 199 22.50 -14.26 0.43
C TYR A 199 23.07 -13.27 -0.59
N SER A 200 22.22 -12.35 -1.07
CA SER A 200 22.58 -11.31 -2.04
C SER A 200 23.64 -10.33 -1.54
N ASN A 201 23.79 -10.22 -0.21
CA ASN A 201 24.86 -9.48 0.45
C ASN A 201 26.18 -10.28 0.55
N GLY A 202 26.28 -11.41 -0.15
CA GLY A 202 27.43 -12.30 -0.28
C GLY A 202 27.78 -13.12 0.95
N ILE A 203 26.97 -13.04 2.02
CA ILE A 203 27.07 -13.95 3.16
C ILE A 203 26.67 -15.35 2.70
N VAL A 204 27.46 -16.34 3.10
CA VAL A 204 27.17 -17.77 2.88
C VAL A 204 27.08 -18.43 4.25
N THR A 205 26.06 -19.25 4.45
CA THR A 205 25.88 -20.01 5.69
C THR A 205 25.71 -21.50 5.42
N VAL A 206 26.16 -22.31 6.38
CA VAL A 206 25.95 -23.77 6.45
C VAL A 206 25.28 -24.04 7.78
N ASN A 207 24.05 -24.56 7.79
CA ASN A 207 23.23 -24.71 9.00
C ASN A 207 23.22 -23.41 9.84
N CYS A 208 23.04 -22.26 9.18
CA CYS A 208 23.12 -20.92 9.78
C CYS A 208 24.45 -20.53 10.47
N ALA A 209 25.51 -21.33 10.37
CA ALA A 209 26.87 -20.91 10.66
C ALA A 209 27.45 -20.19 9.45
N ARG A 210 27.92 -18.95 9.63
CA ARG A 210 28.44 -18.12 8.54
C ARG A 210 29.87 -18.52 8.22
N ILE A 211 30.18 -18.61 6.92
CA ILE A 211 31.56 -18.74 6.43
C ILE A 211 32.28 -17.41 6.65
N VAL A 212 33.26 -17.42 7.56
CA VAL A 212 34.13 -16.27 7.85
C VAL A 212 35.25 -16.16 6.81
N HIS A 213 35.92 -17.29 6.55
CA HIS A 213 36.98 -17.39 5.55
C HIS A 213 36.67 -18.55 4.61
N GLY A 214 36.27 -18.25 3.39
CA GLY A 214 35.94 -19.25 2.37
C GLY A 214 37.07 -19.51 1.39
N ASN A 215 36.94 -20.60 0.64
CA ASN A 215 37.75 -20.95 -0.54
C ASN A 215 39.24 -21.17 -0.26
N GLN A 216 39.59 -21.73 0.89
CA GLN A 216 40.99 -22.03 1.22
C GLN A 216 41.38 -23.37 0.60
N VAL A 217 42.01 -23.32 -0.57
CA VAL A 217 42.32 -24.49 -1.38
C VAL A 217 43.41 -25.32 -0.70
N ALA A 218 43.16 -26.61 -0.57
CA ALA A 218 44.08 -27.61 -0.09
C ALA A 218 44.49 -28.56 -1.24
N THR A 219 45.60 -29.30 -1.09
CA THR A 219 46.09 -30.26 -2.09
C THR A 219 45.08 -31.38 -2.36
N ASN A 220 44.31 -31.78 -1.34
CA ASN A 220 43.27 -32.81 -1.40
C ASN A 220 41.87 -32.26 -1.05
N GLY A 221 41.62 -30.94 -1.21
CA GLY A 221 40.30 -30.39 -0.89
C GLY A 221 40.17 -28.87 -0.81
N VAL A 222 39.27 -28.42 0.05
CA VAL A 222 39.05 -27.02 0.40
C VAL A 222 38.58 -26.91 1.85
N VAL A 223 39.02 -25.86 2.54
CA VAL A 223 38.56 -25.50 3.88
C VAL A 223 37.76 -24.20 3.83
N HIS A 224 36.63 -24.18 4.53
CA HIS A 224 35.84 -22.98 4.83
C HIS A 224 35.76 -22.83 6.34
N VAL A 225 36.26 -21.73 6.90
CA VAL A 225 36.15 -21.45 8.33
C VAL A 225 34.76 -20.91 8.63
N ILE A 226 34.04 -21.54 9.54
CA ILE A 226 32.69 -21.14 9.98
C ILE A 226 32.69 -20.61 11.41
N ASP A 227 31.72 -19.76 11.75
CA ASP A 227 31.65 -19.07 13.05
C ASP A 227 30.91 -19.83 14.16
N ARG A 228 30.49 -21.07 13.90
CA ARG A 228 29.78 -21.92 14.86
C ARG A 228 30.11 -23.39 14.61
N VAL A 229 30.10 -24.19 15.67
CA VAL A 229 30.05 -25.67 15.53
C VAL A 229 28.63 -26.03 15.08
N ILE A 230 28.51 -26.75 13.97
CA ILE A 230 27.21 -27.16 13.43
C ILE A 230 26.85 -28.57 13.91
N SER A 231 25.56 -28.77 14.18
CA SER A 231 25.01 -30.06 14.61
C SER A 231 24.08 -30.61 13.55
N ALA A 232 23.98 -31.94 13.51
CA ALA A 232 23.02 -32.63 12.67
C ALA A 232 21.58 -32.27 13.10
N VAL A 233 20.72 -32.03 12.11
CA VAL A 233 19.30 -31.75 12.32
C VAL A 233 18.46 -32.77 11.56
N GLY A 234 17.54 -33.42 12.27
CA GLY A 234 16.63 -34.43 11.71
C GLY A 234 15.16 -34.03 11.77
N SER A 235 14.83 -33.01 12.56
CA SER A 235 13.47 -32.50 12.76
C SER A 235 13.11 -31.41 11.75
N THR A 236 11.87 -31.44 11.28
CA THR A 236 11.20 -30.33 10.57
C THR A 236 10.76 -29.25 11.56
N ILE A 237 10.25 -28.12 11.05
CA ILE A 237 9.62 -27.09 11.90
C ILE A 237 8.45 -27.68 12.69
N GLN A 238 7.61 -28.49 12.04
CA GLN A 238 6.49 -29.16 12.71
C GLN A 238 6.96 -30.03 13.88
N ASP A 239 7.98 -30.88 13.67
CA ASP A 239 8.50 -31.76 14.73
C ASP A 239 9.01 -30.97 15.95
N VAL A 240 9.61 -29.79 15.72
CA VAL A 240 10.03 -28.90 16.82
C VAL A 240 8.82 -28.34 17.56
N LEU A 241 7.78 -27.90 16.85
CA LEU A 241 6.55 -27.36 17.47
C LEU A 241 5.76 -28.42 18.25
N ASP A 242 5.84 -29.69 17.86
CA ASP A 242 5.16 -30.80 18.53
C ASP A 242 5.85 -31.22 19.84
N VAL A 243 7.14 -30.93 20.00
CA VAL A 243 7.96 -31.37 21.15
C VAL A 243 8.26 -30.24 22.13
N ASP A 244 8.35 -28.99 21.66
CA ASP A 244 8.74 -27.85 22.50
C ASP A 244 7.53 -27.30 23.28
N ASP A 245 7.49 -27.59 24.59
CA ASP A 245 6.43 -27.15 25.50
C ASP A 245 6.26 -25.61 25.53
N GLU A 246 7.34 -24.84 25.30
CA GLU A 246 7.29 -23.37 25.25
C GLU A 246 6.51 -22.82 24.05
N LEU A 247 6.22 -23.67 23.05
CA LEU A 247 5.55 -23.32 21.80
C LEU A 247 4.14 -23.91 21.66
N SER A 248 3.63 -24.57 22.70
CA SER A 248 2.30 -25.23 22.69
C SER A 248 1.15 -24.30 22.26
N SER A 249 1.16 -23.03 22.65
CA SER A 249 0.15 -22.04 22.21
C SER A 249 0.23 -21.76 20.71
N PHE A 250 1.44 -21.63 20.15
CA PHE A 250 1.63 -21.45 18.71
C PHE A 250 1.29 -22.72 17.93
N SER A 251 1.66 -23.90 18.46
CA SER A 251 1.31 -25.19 17.88
C SER A 251 -0.21 -25.36 17.76
N ALA A 252 -0.97 -25.03 18.82
CA ALA A 252 -2.43 -25.03 18.79
C ALA A 252 -3.00 -24.05 17.73
N ALA A 253 -2.44 -22.85 17.60
CA ALA A 253 -2.82 -21.90 16.56
C ALA A 253 -2.52 -22.42 15.14
N ALA A 254 -1.35 -23.04 14.93
CA ALA A 254 -0.95 -23.64 13.66
C ALA A 254 -1.87 -24.80 13.26
N LEU A 255 -2.28 -25.63 14.23
CA LEU A 255 -3.29 -26.69 14.02
C LEU A 255 -4.66 -26.10 13.66
N ALA A 256 -5.16 -25.14 14.43
CA ALA A 256 -6.46 -24.50 14.19
C ALA A 256 -6.53 -23.78 12.82
N SER A 257 -5.42 -23.19 12.37
CA SER A 257 -5.33 -22.57 11.04
C SER A 257 -5.26 -23.57 9.88
N GLY A 258 -4.88 -24.83 10.14
CA GLY A 258 -4.54 -25.81 9.11
C GLY A 258 -3.18 -25.57 8.44
N THR A 259 -2.30 -24.77 9.07
CA THR A 259 -0.95 -24.49 8.55
C THR A 259 0.10 -25.50 9.05
N MET A 260 -0.22 -26.30 10.06
CA MET A 260 0.73 -27.27 10.65
C MET A 260 1.34 -28.22 9.61
N ASP A 261 0.52 -28.81 8.73
CA ASP A 261 0.99 -29.69 7.66
C ASP A 261 2.01 -29.01 6.72
N LYS A 262 1.87 -27.70 6.49
CA LYS A 262 2.82 -26.93 5.66
C LYS A 262 4.20 -26.86 6.35
N LEU A 263 4.23 -26.80 7.67
CA LEU A 263 5.46 -26.72 8.47
C LEU A 263 6.22 -28.06 8.56
N GLY A 264 5.59 -29.18 8.21
CA GLY A 264 6.24 -30.48 8.05
C GLY A 264 6.71 -30.79 6.62
N ARG A 265 6.23 -30.04 5.62
CA ARG A 265 6.59 -30.30 4.20
C ARG A 265 8.00 -29.82 3.87
N PRO A 266 8.68 -30.45 2.89
CA PRO A 266 9.93 -29.94 2.34
C PRO A 266 9.79 -28.50 1.85
N GLY A 267 10.80 -27.68 2.10
CA GLY A 267 10.81 -26.27 1.75
C GLY A 267 11.94 -25.52 2.44
N GLN A 268 11.92 -24.19 2.32
CA GLN A 268 12.79 -23.28 3.05
C GLN A 268 11.94 -22.21 3.70
N TYR A 269 11.79 -22.32 5.00
CA TYR A 269 10.99 -21.41 5.77
C TYR A 269 11.81 -20.66 6.81
N THR A 270 11.32 -19.49 7.20
CA THR A 270 11.71 -18.85 8.46
C THR A 270 10.46 -18.73 9.30
N LEU A 271 10.44 -19.35 10.47
CA LEU A 271 9.36 -19.20 11.43
C LEU A 271 9.83 -18.28 12.56
N PHE A 272 9.15 -17.17 12.75
CA PHE A 272 9.24 -16.42 13.99
C PHE A 272 8.25 -17.00 14.99
N ALA A 273 8.68 -17.94 15.84
CA ALA A 273 7.78 -18.68 16.72
C ALA A 273 7.56 -17.91 18.04
N PRO A 274 6.35 -17.36 18.29
CA PRO A 274 6.03 -16.75 19.57
C PRO A 274 5.92 -17.79 20.68
N THR A 275 6.57 -17.51 21.82
CA THR A 275 6.48 -18.37 23.01
C THR A 275 5.10 -18.29 23.67
N ASN A 276 4.79 -19.22 24.57
CA ASN A 276 3.58 -19.15 25.40
C ASN A 276 3.49 -17.83 26.18
N GLU A 277 4.63 -17.29 26.64
CA GLU A 277 4.66 -15.98 27.30
C GLU A 277 4.21 -14.86 26.35
N ALA A 278 4.58 -14.94 25.06
CA ALA A 278 4.14 -13.98 24.05
C ALA A 278 2.61 -13.98 23.89
N PHE A 279 1.98 -15.16 23.90
CA PHE A 279 0.52 -15.30 23.87
C PHE A 279 -0.15 -14.81 25.16
N ASN A 280 0.45 -15.09 26.32
CA ASN A 280 -0.07 -14.65 27.62
C ASN A 280 -0.07 -13.11 27.77
N ARG A 281 0.74 -12.39 26.97
CA ARG A 281 0.75 -10.92 26.92
C ARG A 281 -0.39 -10.32 26.08
N LEU A 282 -1.13 -11.14 25.33
CA LEU A 282 -2.32 -10.68 24.61
C LEU A 282 -3.42 -10.29 25.59
N SER A 283 -4.23 -9.29 25.22
CA SER A 283 -5.38 -8.91 26.05
C SER A 283 -6.40 -10.05 26.14
N PRO A 284 -7.09 -10.22 27.28
CA PRO A 284 -8.10 -11.27 27.44
C PRO A 284 -9.15 -11.22 26.33
N GLY A 285 -9.49 -12.37 25.74
CA GLY A 285 -10.47 -12.47 24.65
C GLY A 285 -9.88 -12.31 23.24
N HIS A 286 -8.67 -11.77 23.08
CA HIS A 286 -8.05 -11.61 21.75
C HIS A 286 -7.74 -12.94 21.08
N LEU A 287 -7.15 -13.88 21.82
CA LEU A 287 -6.78 -15.18 21.28
C LEU A 287 -8.03 -16.00 20.95
N GLU A 288 -9.00 -16.03 21.85
CA GLU A 288 -10.27 -16.74 21.67
C GLU A 288 -11.01 -16.23 20.43
N ARG A 289 -11.02 -14.91 20.23
CA ARG A 289 -11.58 -14.28 19.03
C ARG A 289 -10.86 -14.76 17.76
N MET A 290 -9.53 -14.71 17.74
CA MET A 290 -8.75 -15.10 16.57
C MET A 290 -8.95 -16.58 16.24
N MET A 291 -8.93 -17.45 17.27
CA MET A 291 -9.16 -18.89 17.11
C MET A 291 -10.58 -19.22 16.64
N GLY A 292 -11.57 -18.37 16.98
CA GLY A 292 -12.95 -18.52 16.52
C GLY A 292 -13.15 -18.27 15.02
N ASN A 293 -12.17 -17.71 14.31
CA ASN A 293 -12.24 -17.45 12.88
C ASN A 293 -11.01 -18.03 12.16
N LYS A 294 -11.25 -19.08 11.35
CA LYS A 294 -10.19 -19.80 10.62
C LYS A 294 -9.34 -18.89 9.74
N ASN A 295 -9.94 -17.90 9.08
CA ASN A 295 -9.20 -16.98 8.20
C ASN A 295 -8.29 -16.05 9.01
N VAL A 296 -8.77 -15.59 10.17
CA VAL A 296 -8.00 -14.71 11.06
C VAL A 296 -6.81 -15.44 11.68
N ILE A 297 -7.02 -16.65 12.22
CA ILE A 297 -5.91 -17.43 12.78
C ILE A 297 -4.93 -17.88 11.70
N ALA A 298 -5.40 -18.18 10.48
CA ALA A 298 -4.52 -18.46 9.35
C ALA A 298 -3.69 -17.24 8.94
N ALA A 299 -4.26 -16.04 8.90
CA ALA A 299 -3.50 -14.82 8.67
C ALA A 299 -2.45 -14.61 9.76
N LEU A 300 -2.81 -14.79 11.04
CA LEU A 300 -1.89 -14.69 12.17
C LEU A 300 -0.69 -15.63 12.03
N VAL A 301 -0.94 -16.93 11.80
CA VAL A 301 0.13 -17.94 11.69
C VAL A 301 1.02 -17.67 10.47
N ASN A 302 0.42 -17.35 9.32
CA ASN A 302 1.18 -17.07 8.10
C ASN A 302 1.99 -15.77 8.18
N PHE A 303 1.58 -14.79 9.00
CA PHE A 303 2.34 -13.56 9.22
C PHE A 303 3.64 -13.80 10.01
N HIS A 304 3.75 -14.92 10.73
CA HIS A 304 4.98 -15.35 11.41
C HIS A 304 5.92 -16.17 10.50
N LEU A 305 5.48 -16.50 9.29
CA LEU A 305 6.18 -17.42 8.38
C LEU A 305 6.73 -16.65 7.16
N LEU A 306 8.00 -16.85 6.82
CA LEU A 306 8.56 -16.46 5.53
C LEU A 306 8.75 -17.69 4.64
N ASN A 307 8.59 -17.53 3.34
CA ASN A 307 8.86 -18.59 2.34
C ASN A 307 10.35 -18.63 1.90
N SER A 308 11.26 -18.25 2.78
CA SER A 308 12.71 -18.35 2.58
C SER A 308 13.42 -18.51 3.92
N ALA A 309 14.60 -19.14 3.95
CA ALA A 309 15.40 -19.34 5.16
C ALA A 309 16.33 -18.14 5.43
N GLN A 310 16.06 -17.41 6.51
CA GLN A 310 16.77 -16.19 6.92
C GLN A 310 17.54 -16.47 8.21
N CYS A 311 18.80 -16.86 8.08
CA CYS A 311 19.73 -17.01 9.20
C CYS A 311 20.08 -15.63 9.78
N SER A 312 20.28 -15.55 11.09
CA SER A 312 20.50 -14.27 11.79
C SER A 312 21.76 -13.55 11.31
N GLU A 313 22.83 -14.30 11.00
CA GLU A 313 24.10 -13.76 10.49
C GLU A 313 23.99 -13.17 9.07
N ALA A 314 22.91 -13.46 8.33
CA ALA A 314 22.66 -12.85 7.03
C ALA A 314 22.13 -11.41 7.15
N ILE A 315 21.57 -11.03 8.30
CA ILE A 315 20.92 -9.74 8.51
C ILE A 315 21.97 -8.73 9.01
N MET A 316 22.37 -7.81 8.14
CA MET A 316 23.34 -6.74 8.47
C MET A 316 22.70 -5.37 8.69
N ALA A 317 21.46 -5.19 8.25
CA ALA A 317 20.67 -3.97 8.33
C ALA A 317 19.18 -4.29 8.12
N GLY A 318 18.31 -3.37 8.55
CA GLY A 318 16.86 -3.46 8.32
C GLY A 318 16.53 -3.70 6.85
N SER A 319 15.84 -4.80 6.59
CA SER A 319 15.39 -5.24 5.27
C SER A 319 13.93 -5.71 5.38
N VAL A 320 13.14 -5.44 4.34
CA VAL A 320 11.72 -5.76 4.32
C VAL A 320 11.53 -7.12 3.64
N PHE A 321 10.75 -7.99 4.27
CA PHE A 321 10.44 -9.33 3.78
C PHE A 321 8.93 -9.52 3.71
N GLU A 322 8.47 -10.15 2.64
CA GLU A 322 7.08 -10.57 2.51
C GLU A 322 6.85 -11.85 3.32
N THR A 323 5.80 -11.85 4.13
CA THR A 323 5.37 -13.01 4.91
C THR A 323 4.48 -13.93 4.07
N ALA A 324 4.20 -15.14 4.55
CA ALA A 324 3.27 -16.04 3.88
C ALA A 324 1.82 -15.53 3.88
N GLU A 325 1.50 -14.51 4.70
CA GLU A 325 0.21 -13.82 4.70
C GLU A 325 0.10 -12.78 3.56
N GLY A 326 1.24 -12.31 3.03
CA GLY A 326 1.33 -11.30 1.96
C GLY A 326 1.75 -9.92 2.46
N SER A 327 1.49 -9.59 3.73
CA SER A 327 2.02 -8.38 4.36
C SER A 327 3.53 -8.48 4.59
N THR A 328 4.18 -7.33 4.76
CA THR A 328 5.63 -7.27 4.95
C THR A 328 6.04 -7.05 6.41
N VAL A 329 7.19 -7.60 6.78
CA VAL A 329 7.87 -7.37 8.07
C VAL A 329 9.27 -6.84 7.84
N GLU A 330 9.70 -5.87 8.65
CA GLU A 330 11.09 -5.42 8.64
C GLU A 330 11.92 -6.29 9.59
N ILE A 331 12.95 -6.95 9.06
CA ILE A 331 13.90 -7.72 9.86
C ILE A 331 15.22 -6.99 9.83
N GLY A 332 15.72 -6.68 11.02
CA GLY A 332 16.97 -5.94 11.23
C GLY A 332 17.80 -6.54 12.35
N CYS A 333 18.76 -5.75 12.82
CA CYS A 333 19.60 -6.11 13.94
C CYS A 333 20.10 -4.85 14.67
N ASP A 334 20.30 -4.97 15.99
CA ASP A 334 21.00 -4.00 16.82
C ASP A 334 22.04 -4.71 17.69
N GLY A 335 23.31 -4.60 17.29
CA GLY A 335 24.39 -5.43 17.81
C GLY A 335 24.19 -6.90 17.41
N ASP A 336 24.17 -7.79 18.38
CA ASP A 336 23.98 -9.24 18.17
C ASP A 336 22.52 -9.69 18.22
N SER A 337 21.61 -8.79 18.62
CA SER A 337 20.17 -9.04 18.69
C SER A 337 19.50 -8.79 17.35
N LEU A 338 18.72 -9.76 16.88
CA LEU A 338 17.82 -9.57 15.74
C LEU A 338 16.64 -8.69 16.15
N THR A 339 16.16 -7.85 15.23
CA THR A 339 14.97 -7.02 15.45
C THR A 339 13.89 -7.36 14.43
N VAL A 340 12.64 -7.33 14.86
CA VAL A 340 11.46 -7.47 14.00
C VAL A 340 10.63 -6.20 14.15
N ASN A 341 10.34 -5.52 13.05
CA ASN A 341 9.72 -4.18 12.99
C ASN A 341 10.42 -3.17 13.92
N GLY A 342 11.76 -3.25 14.00
CA GLY A 342 12.59 -2.39 14.85
C GLY A 342 12.62 -2.77 16.34
N ILE A 343 11.88 -3.79 16.77
CA ILE A 343 11.77 -4.23 18.17
C ILE A 343 12.70 -5.43 18.43
N LYS A 344 13.46 -5.39 19.53
CA LYS A 344 14.31 -6.51 20.00
C LYS A 344 13.46 -7.57 20.72
N MET A 345 12.73 -8.37 19.95
CA MET A 345 11.84 -9.41 20.49
C MET A 345 12.38 -10.83 20.36
N VAL A 346 13.47 -11.05 19.61
CA VAL A 346 14.00 -12.39 19.38
C VAL A 346 14.78 -12.86 20.61
N LEU A 347 14.28 -13.92 21.24
CA LEU A 347 14.83 -14.55 22.45
C LEU A 347 15.94 -15.55 22.11
N LYS A 348 15.68 -16.40 21.12
CA LYS A 348 16.59 -17.46 20.65
C LYS A 348 16.56 -17.48 19.13
N LYS A 349 17.73 -17.52 18.50
CA LYS A 349 17.88 -17.41 17.05
C LYS A 349 18.57 -18.63 16.46
N ASP A 350 18.35 -18.86 15.18
CA ASP A 350 19.00 -19.91 14.39
C ASP A 350 18.74 -21.33 14.91
N ILE A 351 17.51 -21.67 15.30
CA ILE A 351 17.12 -23.07 15.51
C ILE A 351 16.91 -23.69 14.14
N VAL A 352 17.91 -24.43 13.66
CA VAL A 352 17.91 -25.01 12.31
C VAL A 352 17.06 -26.27 12.28
N THR A 353 16.24 -26.41 11.23
CA THR A 353 15.44 -27.60 10.95
C THR A 353 15.72 -28.11 9.53
N THR A 354 15.18 -29.27 9.16
CA THR A 354 15.37 -29.85 7.83
C THR A 354 14.71 -29.05 6.70
N ASN A 355 13.73 -28.21 7.02
CA ASN A 355 12.96 -27.41 6.06
C ASN A 355 12.96 -25.90 6.38
N GLY A 356 13.86 -25.42 7.24
CA GLY A 356 13.93 -23.99 7.55
C GLY A 356 14.72 -23.63 8.80
N VAL A 357 14.39 -22.47 9.34
CA VAL A 357 14.96 -21.92 10.57
C VAL A 357 13.87 -21.32 11.44
N ILE A 358 13.97 -21.52 12.76
CA ILE A 358 13.07 -20.95 13.76
C ILE A 358 13.83 -19.89 14.57
N HIS A 359 13.18 -18.76 14.79
CA HIS A 359 13.59 -17.72 15.74
C HIS A 359 12.49 -17.54 16.78
N LEU A 360 12.78 -17.79 18.05
CA LEU A 360 11.80 -17.61 19.12
C LEU A 360 11.62 -16.12 19.42
N ILE A 361 10.37 -15.67 19.55
CA ILE A 361 10.03 -14.27 19.84
C ILE A 361 9.15 -14.13 21.08
N ASP A 362 9.30 -13.01 21.79
CA ASP A 362 8.59 -12.70 23.04
C ASP A 362 7.28 -11.90 22.84
N ARG A 363 6.85 -11.74 21.59
CA ARG A 363 5.61 -11.04 21.20
C ARG A 363 4.95 -11.74 20.02
N VAL A 364 3.62 -11.75 19.99
CA VAL A 364 2.86 -12.21 18.82
C VAL A 364 2.83 -11.09 17.77
N LEU A 365 3.19 -11.42 16.54
CA LEU A 365 3.04 -10.55 15.37
C LEU A 365 1.59 -10.61 14.87
N ILE A 366 0.84 -9.52 15.01
CA ILE A 366 -0.57 -9.46 14.59
C ILE A 366 -0.66 -8.66 13.27
N PRO A 367 -1.01 -9.29 12.13
CA PRO A 367 -1.22 -8.59 10.88
C PRO A 367 -2.45 -7.69 10.96
N ASP A 368 -2.54 -6.65 10.12
CA ASP A 368 -3.70 -5.76 10.12
C ASP A 368 -5.00 -6.52 9.79
N SER A 369 -4.95 -7.52 8.91
CA SER A 369 -6.06 -8.42 8.57
C SER A 369 -6.64 -9.21 9.75
N ALA A 370 -5.88 -9.36 10.84
CA ALA A 370 -6.32 -10.02 12.08
C ALA A 370 -6.78 -9.03 13.18
N LYS A 371 -6.68 -7.73 12.93
CA LYS A 371 -7.08 -6.67 13.87
C LYS A 371 -8.54 -6.28 13.70
N GLU A 372 -9.13 -5.78 14.78
CA GLU A 372 -10.41 -5.06 14.75
C GLU A 372 -10.21 -3.56 14.47
N GLY A 373 -11.29 -2.83 14.20
CA GLY A 373 -11.17 -1.45 13.69
C GLY A 373 -10.43 -0.47 14.60
N LEU A 374 -10.66 -0.53 15.92
CA LEU A 374 -9.93 0.33 16.85
C LEU A 374 -8.45 -0.05 16.98
N GLU A 375 -8.10 -1.33 16.76
CA GLU A 375 -6.73 -1.82 16.78
C GLU A 375 -5.93 -1.40 15.53
N LEU A 376 -6.61 -1.04 14.43
CA LEU A 376 -5.97 -0.50 13.23
C LEU A 376 -5.43 0.92 13.44
N ILE A 377 -6.00 1.68 14.39
CA ILE A 377 -5.69 3.08 14.63
C ILE A 377 -4.25 3.22 15.16
N GLY A 378 -3.46 4.05 14.49
CA GLY A 378 -2.08 4.37 14.89
C GLY A 378 -1.98 5.62 15.76
N GLU A 379 -0.75 5.94 16.18
CA GLU A 379 -0.44 7.11 17.02
C GLU A 379 -0.90 8.44 16.40
N SER A 380 -0.92 8.55 15.07
CA SER A 380 -1.37 9.75 14.36
C SER A 380 -2.86 10.07 14.45
N GLN A 381 -3.69 9.12 14.92
CA GLN A 381 -5.14 9.28 15.10
C GLN A 381 -5.59 8.94 16.54
N LYS A 382 -4.64 8.92 17.49
CA LYS A 382 -4.88 8.59 18.89
C LYS A 382 -5.92 9.50 19.55
N THR A 383 -5.94 10.78 19.21
CA THR A 383 -6.95 11.72 19.71
C THR A 383 -8.35 11.28 19.32
N PHE A 384 -8.56 10.88 18.07
CA PHE A 384 -9.84 10.35 17.59
C PHE A 384 -10.24 9.07 18.35
N SER A 385 -9.32 8.11 18.47
CA SER A 385 -9.60 6.86 19.20
C SER A 385 -10.02 7.11 20.64
N ASN A 386 -9.31 7.99 21.36
CA ASN A 386 -9.64 8.32 22.75
C ASN A 386 -11.05 8.90 22.88
N MET A 387 -11.42 9.82 21.97
CA MET A 387 -12.76 10.40 21.97
C MET A 387 -13.86 9.38 21.69
N VAL A 388 -13.66 8.51 20.70
CA VAL A 388 -14.60 7.43 20.36
C VAL A 388 -14.86 6.52 21.56
N SER A 389 -13.81 6.19 22.32
CA SER A 389 -13.93 5.46 23.58
C SER A 389 -14.65 6.26 24.67
N GLU A 390 -14.32 7.54 24.86
CA GLU A 390 -14.89 8.41 25.90
C GLU A 390 -16.40 8.69 25.71
N VAL A 391 -16.86 8.81 24.46
CA VAL A 391 -18.29 8.98 24.15
C VAL A 391 -19.06 7.65 24.08
N GLY A 392 -18.39 6.52 24.29
CA GLY A 392 -18.98 5.18 24.30
C GLY A 392 -19.38 4.66 22.91
N LEU A 393 -18.79 5.19 21.83
CA LEU A 393 -19.05 4.71 20.46
C LEU A 393 -18.30 3.42 20.13
N ALA A 394 -17.27 3.06 20.91
CA ALA A 394 -16.59 1.78 20.80
C ALA A 394 -17.56 0.58 20.86
N ALA A 395 -18.64 0.67 21.66
CA ALA A 395 -19.63 -0.40 21.79
C ALA A 395 -20.50 -0.61 20.54
N ALA A 396 -20.59 0.39 19.65
CA ALA A 396 -21.30 0.30 18.37
C ALA A 396 -20.47 -0.44 17.31
N MET A 397 -19.15 -0.51 17.48
CA MET A 397 -18.20 -1.19 16.60
C MET A 397 -17.95 -2.62 17.10
N ARG A 398 -18.98 -3.46 17.04
CA ARG A 398 -18.91 -4.83 17.58
C ARG A 398 -18.02 -5.74 16.72
N PRO A 399 -17.42 -6.80 17.29
CA PRO A 399 -16.54 -7.73 16.56
C PRO A 399 -17.16 -8.44 15.34
N LYS A 400 -18.50 -8.51 15.26
CA LYS A 400 -19.23 -9.15 14.14
C LYS A 400 -19.86 -8.17 13.16
N THR A 401 -19.82 -6.87 13.47
CA THR A 401 -20.37 -5.85 12.57
C THR A 401 -19.27 -5.39 11.64
N GLU A 402 -19.58 -5.27 10.36
CA GLU A 402 -18.70 -4.64 9.40
C GLU A 402 -18.85 -3.12 9.47
N TYR A 403 -17.74 -2.39 9.42
CA TYR A 403 -17.77 -0.92 9.45
C TYR A 403 -16.49 -0.31 8.90
N THR A 404 -16.52 0.98 8.59
CA THR A 404 -15.33 1.74 8.17
C THR A 404 -15.13 2.92 9.09
N ILE A 405 -13.90 3.10 9.56
CA ILE A 405 -13.50 4.25 10.37
C ILE A 405 -12.84 5.27 9.46
N LEU A 406 -13.41 6.47 9.40
CA LEU A 406 -12.83 7.65 8.75
C LEU A 406 -12.09 8.47 9.83
N ALA A 407 -10.87 8.08 10.21
CA ALA A 407 -10.18 8.64 11.37
C ALA A 407 -9.39 9.91 11.04
N PRO A 408 -9.74 11.10 11.57
CA PRO A 408 -8.95 12.31 11.39
C PRO A 408 -7.62 12.23 12.13
N VAL A 409 -6.59 12.87 11.58
CA VAL A 409 -5.30 13.05 12.27
C VAL A 409 -5.44 13.91 13.52
N ASN A 410 -4.54 13.73 14.50
CA ASN A 410 -4.56 14.46 15.77
C ASN A 410 -4.62 15.98 15.60
N SER A 411 -3.95 16.53 14.58
CA SER A 411 -3.95 17.98 14.30
C SER A 411 -5.30 18.52 13.81
N ALA A 412 -6.26 17.66 13.46
CA ALA A 412 -7.61 18.07 13.07
C ALA A 412 -8.49 18.48 14.26
N PHE A 413 -8.10 18.11 15.49
CA PHE A 413 -8.83 18.41 16.72
C PHE A 413 -8.29 19.69 17.37
N SER A 414 -8.82 20.85 16.93
CA SER A 414 -8.52 22.15 17.54
C SER A 414 -9.17 22.30 18.92
N ASN A 415 -8.72 23.27 19.73
CA ASN A 415 -9.32 23.56 21.04
C ASN A 415 -10.85 23.79 20.97
N GLU A 416 -11.32 24.39 19.88
CA GLU A 416 -12.74 24.62 19.62
C GLU A 416 -13.51 23.29 19.50
N VAL A 417 -12.99 22.36 18.71
CA VAL A 417 -13.55 21.01 18.58
C VAL A 417 -13.54 20.30 19.93
N MET A 418 -12.44 20.40 20.68
CA MET A 418 -12.31 19.82 22.03
C MET A 418 -13.32 20.41 23.02
N SER A 419 -13.71 21.68 22.85
CA SER A 419 -14.67 22.38 23.73
C SER A 419 -16.14 22.21 23.34
N THR A 420 -16.42 21.42 22.30
CA THR A 420 -17.77 21.22 21.77
C THR A 420 -18.62 20.40 22.74
N ASP A 421 -19.93 20.69 22.80
CA ASP A 421 -20.88 19.91 23.60
C ASP A 421 -20.81 18.41 23.30
N ARG A 422 -20.92 17.57 24.33
CA ARG A 422 -20.73 16.12 24.23
C ARG A 422 -21.72 15.47 23.26
N ARG A 423 -22.96 15.96 23.14
CA ARG A 423 -23.95 15.41 22.18
C ARG A 423 -23.57 15.74 20.75
N LEU A 424 -23.12 16.97 20.51
CA LEU A 424 -22.66 17.39 19.19
C LEU A 424 -21.37 16.67 18.80
N LEU A 425 -20.42 16.53 19.72
CA LEU A 425 -19.19 15.75 19.51
C LEU A 425 -19.51 14.29 19.16
N ARG A 426 -20.44 13.66 19.89
CA ARG A 426 -20.90 12.30 19.58
C ARG A 426 -21.43 12.21 18.14
N THR A 427 -22.28 13.15 17.74
CA THR A 427 -22.83 13.20 16.37
C THR A 427 -21.72 13.39 15.32
N ILE A 428 -20.72 14.24 15.61
CA ILE A 428 -19.55 14.42 14.73
C ILE A 428 -18.82 13.08 14.58
N LEU A 429 -18.53 12.38 15.67
CA LEU A 429 -17.82 11.09 15.63
C LEU A 429 -18.65 9.98 14.96
N GLU A 430 -19.97 9.96 15.13
CA GLU A 430 -20.87 9.04 14.41
C GLU A 430 -20.84 9.26 12.89
N ASN A 431 -20.59 10.51 12.43
CA ASN A 431 -20.35 10.79 11.01
C ASN A 431 -18.99 10.31 10.48
N HIS A 432 -18.08 9.88 11.36
CA HIS A 432 -16.77 9.32 10.98
C HIS A 432 -16.76 7.78 11.01
N ILE A 433 -17.91 7.15 11.21
CA ILE A 433 -18.04 5.69 11.20
C ILE A 433 -19.12 5.32 10.19
N LEU A 434 -18.76 4.50 9.20
CA LEU A 434 -19.68 3.99 8.18
C LEU A 434 -20.25 2.64 8.59
N LYS A 435 -21.48 2.36 8.18
CA LYS A 435 -22.21 1.12 8.50
C LYS A 435 -21.69 -0.14 7.79
N LEU A 436 -20.82 0.02 6.80
CA LEU A 436 -20.26 -1.06 5.97
C LEU A 436 -18.74 -0.98 5.97
N LYS A 437 -18.08 -2.13 5.79
CA LYS A 437 -16.66 -2.19 5.48
C LYS A 437 -16.48 -1.80 4.00
N ILE A 438 -15.78 -0.70 3.76
CA ILE A 438 -15.46 -0.16 2.45
C ILE A 438 -13.96 0.03 2.41
N THR A 439 -13.31 -0.69 1.51
CA THR A 439 -11.87 -0.58 1.26
C THR A 439 -11.57 0.55 0.29
N LEU A 440 -10.31 0.98 0.22
CA LEU A 440 -9.91 2.08 -0.67
C LEU A 440 -10.20 1.77 -2.15
N SER A 441 -10.08 0.51 -2.56
CA SER A 441 -10.32 0.06 -3.94
C SER A 441 -11.80 0.05 -4.34
N GLU A 442 -12.71 0.04 -3.37
CA GLU A 442 -14.16 0.01 -3.63
C GLU A 442 -14.76 1.42 -3.77
N LEU A 443 -13.98 2.46 -3.46
CA LEU A 443 -14.43 3.84 -3.58
C LEU A 443 -14.51 4.25 -5.05
N TYR A 444 -15.62 4.91 -5.42
CA TYR A 444 -15.80 5.52 -6.74
C TYR A 444 -16.41 6.92 -6.63
N SER A 445 -16.17 7.77 -7.64
CA SER A 445 -16.66 9.15 -7.65
C SER A 445 -18.19 9.19 -7.70
N GLY A 446 -18.80 10.01 -6.84
CA GLY A 446 -20.26 10.15 -6.71
C GLY A 446 -20.91 9.11 -5.80
N GLN A 447 -20.15 8.17 -5.23
CA GLN A 447 -20.66 7.23 -4.24
C GLN A 447 -21.20 7.95 -3.01
N LEU A 448 -22.29 7.42 -2.44
CA LEU A 448 -22.89 7.88 -1.19
C LEU A 448 -22.60 6.85 -0.09
N LEU A 449 -22.00 7.31 1.01
CA LEU A 449 -21.60 6.48 2.14
C LEU A 449 -22.48 6.80 3.35
N GLU A 450 -23.16 5.80 3.89
CA GLU A 450 -24.03 5.97 5.05
C GLU A 450 -23.25 5.84 6.37
N THR A 451 -23.38 6.88 7.20
CA THR A 451 -22.76 6.97 8.53
C THR A 451 -23.63 6.37 9.62
N LEU A 452 -23.07 6.12 10.81
CA LEU A 452 -23.85 5.73 11.99
C LEU A 452 -24.87 6.79 12.41
N ALA A 453 -24.59 8.08 12.14
CA ALA A 453 -25.52 9.18 12.38
C ALA A 453 -26.69 9.23 11.37
N GLY A 454 -26.74 8.33 10.38
CA GLY A 454 -27.75 8.31 9.33
C GLY A 454 -27.57 9.39 8.25
N LYS A 455 -26.41 10.05 8.21
CA LYS A 455 -26.04 10.98 7.14
C LYS A 455 -25.39 10.25 5.97
N LEU A 456 -25.62 10.75 4.76
CA LEU A 456 -24.95 10.30 3.55
C LEU A 456 -23.77 11.23 3.24
N LEU A 457 -22.58 10.67 3.06
CA LEU A 457 -21.38 11.39 2.68
C LEU A 457 -21.05 11.11 1.22
N ARG A 458 -20.72 12.15 0.46
CA ARG A 458 -20.35 12.03 -0.95
C ARG A 458 -18.86 11.78 -1.10
N VAL A 459 -18.50 10.86 -1.99
CA VAL A 459 -17.13 10.55 -2.36
C VAL A 459 -16.73 11.31 -3.63
N PHE A 460 -15.58 11.98 -3.58
CA PHE A 460 -14.98 12.70 -4.69
C PHE A 460 -13.60 12.09 -4.97
N ILE A 461 -13.43 11.51 -6.16
CA ILE A 461 -12.13 10.97 -6.60
C ILE A 461 -11.54 11.91 -7.63
N TYR A 462 -10.37 12.45 -7.28
CA TYR A 462 -9.54 13.29 -8.13
C TYR A 462 -8.33 12.49 -8.62
N ARG A 463 -7.53 13.10 -9.49
CA ARG A 463 -6.33 12.46 -10.04
C ARG A 463 -5.32 12.03 -8.97
N THR A 464 -5.16 12.84 -7.92
CA THR A 464 -4.14 12.65 -6.88
C THR A 464 -4.70 12.60 -5.47
N ALA A 465 -6.02 12.61 -5.31
CA ALA A 465 -6.69 12.70 -4.01
C ALA A 465 -8.04 11.97 -4.03
N VAL A 466 -8.41 11.39 -2.88
CA VAL A 466 -9.75 10.88 -2.61
C VAL A 466 -10.29 11.67 -1.43
N CYS A 467 -11.47 12.24 -1.57
CA CYS A 467 -12.09 13.05 -0.53
C CYS A 467 -13.51 12.60 -0.25
N ILE A 468 -13.91 12.69 1.00
CA ILE A 468 -15.26 12.39 1.48
C ILE A 468 -15.78 13.68 2.09
N GLU A 469 -16.82 14.25 1.49
CA GLU A 469 -17.27 15.62 1.77
C GLU A 469 -16.10 16.63 1.70
N ASN A 470 -15.89 17.41 2.76
CA ASN A 470 -14.82 18.41 2.87
C ASN A 470 -13.45 17.83 3.26
N ALA A 471 -13.37 16.54 3.60
CA ALA A 471 -12.16 15.94 4.16
C ALA A 471 -11.49 15.00 3.16
N CYS A 472 -10.21 15.21 2.91
CA CYS A 472 -9.44 14.33 2.02
C CYS A 472 -8.66 13.28 2.79
N MET A 473 -8.55 12.09 2.18
CA MET A 473 -7.80 10.97 2.70
C MET A 473 -6.28 11.24 2.63
N LEU A 474 -5.57 10.69 3.60
CA LEU A 474 -4.11 10.59 3.61
C LEU A 474 -3.70 9.14 3.33
N ARG A 475 -2.40 8.95 3.03
CA ARG A 475 -1.82 7.59 3.02
C ARG A 475 -1.94 6.95 4.41
N GLY A 476 -2.08 5.63 4.43
CA GLY A 476 -2.23 4.85 5.67
C GLY A 476 -3.62 4.24 5.83
N SER A 477 -4.37 4.03 4.75
CA SER A 477 -5.55 3.16 4.81
C SER A 477 -5.12 1.75 5.19
N LYS A 478 -5.92 1.08 6.02
CA LYS A 478 -5.67 -0.29 6.48
C LYS A 478 -6.94 -1.10 6.42
N GLU A 479 -6.78 -2.40 6.24
CA GLU A 479 -7.89 -3.35 6.24
C GLU A 479 -7.74 -4.30 7.43
N GLY A 480 -8.80 -4.40 8.22
CA GLY A 480 -8.93 -5.33 9.33
C GLY A 480 -9.88 -6.47 9.02
N SER A 481 -10.03 -7.34 10.01
CA SER A 481 -10.85 -8.55 9.91
C SER A 481 -12.31 -8.26 9.52
N ASN A 482 -12.92 -7.28 10.20
CA ASN A 482 -14.30 -6.83 9.98
C ASN A 482 -14.40 -5.32 9.70
N SER A 483 -13.29 -4.65 9.41
CA SER A 483 -13.31 -3.20 9.28
C SER A 483 -12.29 -2.67 8.29
N ALA A 484 -12.49 -1.43 7.87
CA ALA A 484 -11.49 -0.66 7.14
C ALA A 484 -11.20 0.64 7.90
N LEU A 485 -9.95 1.10 7.84
CA LEU A 485 -9.52 2.39 8.37
C LEU A 485 -9.07 3.27 7.22
N HIS A 486 -9.61 4.47 7.15
CA HIS A 486 -9.18 5.53 6.26
C HIS A 486 -8.70 6.72 7.09
N VAL A 487 -7.46 7.15 6.86
CA VAL A 487 -6.89 8.30 7.55
C VAL A 487 -7.38 9.58 6.87
N MET A 488 -8.01 10.46 7.63
CA MET A 488 -8.56 11.72 7.13
C MET A 488 -7.69 12.92 7.56
N ARG A 489 -7.53 13.90 6.67
CA ARG A 489 -6.76 15.13 6.96
C ARG A 489 -7.48 16.04 7.97
N SER A 490 -8.80 16.07 7.92
CA SER A 490 -9.65 16.99 8.69
C SER A 490 -10.94 16.28 9.14
N ILE A 491 -11.69 16.94 10.00
CA ILE A 491 -13.01 16.48 10.45
C ILE A 491 -14.03 16.65 9.33
N ILE A 492 -14.81 15.60 9.08
CA ILE A 492 -15.91 15.57 8.13
C ILE A 492 -17.07 16.42 8.67
N LYS A 493 -17.55 17.33 7.82
CA LYS A 493 -18.69 18.21 8.05
C LYS A 493 -19.71 17.96 6.94
N PRO A 494 -20.71 17.10 7.16
CA PRO A 494 -21.74 16.82 6.17
C PRO A 494 -22.53 18.09 5.83
N ALA A 495 -22.78 18.34 4.55
CA ALA A 495 -23.58 19.47 4.13
C ALA A 495 -25.07 19.24 4.44
N ASP A 496 -25.76 20.28 4.94
CA ASP A 496 -27.18 20.26 5.30
C ASP A 496 -28.03 21.32 4.58
N LYS A 497 -27.38 22.25 3.89
CA LYS A 497 -28.01 23.38 3.18
C LYS A 497 -27.62 23.41 1.71
N THR A 498 -28.51 23.90 0.86
CA THR A 498 -28.22 24.13 -0.57
C THR A 498 -27.31 25.36 -0.75
N ILE A 499 -26.71 25.50 -1.93
CA ILE A 499 -25.91 26.68 -2.30
C ILE A 499 -26.75 27.95 -2.06
N TYR A 500 -28.00 27.97 -2.53
CA TYR A 500 -28.89 29.12 -2.35
C TYR A 500 -29.06 29.50 -0.87
N GLN A 501 -29.31 28.53 0.00
CA GLN A 501 -29.51 28.76 1.43
C GLN A 501 -28.23 29.28 2.11
N LEU A 502 -27.06 28.75 1.75
CA LEU A 502 -25.78 29.22 2.30
C LEU A 502 -25.49 30.67 1.90
N LEU A 503 -25.64 31.00 0.61
CA LEU A 503 -25.42 32.36 0.12
C LEU A 503 -26.40 33.36 0.73
N LEU A 504 -27.66 32.96 0.91
CA LEU A 504 -28.70 33.79 1.52
C LEU A 504 -28.40 34.09 3.00
N LEU A 505 -27.93 33.10 3.76
CA LEU A 505 -27.64 33.22 5.19
C LEU A 505 -26.36 34.01 5.49
N ASP A 506 -25.34 33.94 4.62
CA ASP A 506 -24.09 34.68 4.80
C ASP A 506 -24.30 36.20 4.65
N GLY A 507 -25.22 36.61 3.77
CA GLY A 507 -25.66 38.00 3.64
C GLY A 507 -24.70 38.93 2.86
N ARG A 508 -23.49 38.46 2.49
CA ARG A 508 -22.52 39.19 1.64
C ARG A 508 -22.70 38.95 0.14
N PHE A 509 -23.78 38.30 -0.28
CA PHE A 509 -24.02 37.90 -1.67
C PHE A 509 -25.33 38.47 -2.23
N LYS A 510 -25.84 39.58 -1.67
CA LYS A 510 -27.16 40.13 -2.02
C LYS A 510 -27.22 40.58 -3.47
N ILE A 511 -26.18 41.25 -3.95
CA ILE A 511 -26.07 41.73 -5.34
C ILE A 511 -25.99 40.53 -6.27
N PHE A 512 -25.14 39.54 -5.95
CA PHE A 512 -25.01 38.33 -6.75
C PHE A 512 -26.34 37.56 -6.86
N LEU A 513 -27.04 37.37 -5.75
CA LEU A 513 -28.37 36.71 -5.73
C LEU A 513 -29.40 37.49 -6.56
N SER A 514 -29.41 38.83 -6.48
CA SER A 514 -30.29 39.67 -7.32
C SER A 514 -29.99 39.55 -8.81
N LEU A 515 -28.71 39.49 -9.20
CA LEU A 515 -28.32 39.28 -10.59
C LEU A 515 -28.71 37.87 -11.09
N MET A 516 -28.57 36.85 -10.25
CA MET A 516 -29.03 35.49 -10.56
C MET A 516 -30.54 35.42 -10.78
N GLU A 517 -31.31 36.19 -10.02
CA GLU A 517 -32.76 36.31 -10.20
C GLU A 517 -33.12 36.96 -11.54
N VAL A 518 -32.53 38.11 -11.86
CA VAL A 518 -32.73 38.81 -13.15
C VAL A 518 -32.35 37.92 -14.34
N ALA A 519 -31.28 37.13 -14.21
CA ALA A 519 -30.83 36.22 -15.25
C ALA A 519 -31.71 34.95 -15.41
N GLY A 520 -32.64 34.71 -14.49
CA GLY A 520 -33.46 33.49 -14.42
C GLY A 520 -32.67 32.25 -13.98
N LEU A 521 -31.58 32.43 -13.24
CA LEU A 521 -30.65 31.37 -12.82
C LEU A 521 -30.81 30.94 -11.36
N THR A 522 -31.73 31.53 -10.59
CA THR A 522 -31.97 31.16 -9.18
C THR A 522 -32.27 29.66 -9.00
N GLY A 523 -32.91 29.03 -9.99
CA GLY A 523 -33.16 27.58 -10.00
C GLY A 523 -31.87 26.76 -9.93
N LEU A 524 -30.77 27.23 -10.55
CA LEU A 524 -29.46 26.56 -10.54
C LEU A 524 -28.91 26.40 -9.12
N LEU A 525 -29.12 27.41 -8.27
CA LEU A 525 -28.63 27.43 -6.89
C LEU A 525 -29.42 26.50 -5.96
N LYS A 526 -30.66 26.15 -6.35
CA LYS A 526 -31.60 25.35 -5.55
C LYS A 526 -31.66 23.88 -6.00
N GLN A 527 -31.51 23.63 -7.30
CA GLN A 527 -31.67 22.30 -7.87
C GLN A 527 -30.58 21.33 -7.37
N GLU A 528 -30.94 20.06 -7.26
CA GLU A 528 -29.99 18.99 -6.99
C GLU A 528 -28.95 18.89 -8.11
N GLY A 529 -27.74 18.49 -7.73
CA GLY A 529 -26.62 18.35 -8.66
C GLY A 529 -25.28 18.40 -7.95
N SER A 530 -24.23 18.51 -8.75
CA SER A 530 -22.86 18.66 -8.28
C SER A 530 -22.26 19.87 -8.97
N TYR A 531 -22.26 21.02 -8.28
CA TYR A 531 -21.75 22.27 -8.82
C TYR A 531 -20.58 22.80 -8.01
N THR A 532 -19.65 23.45 -8.68
CA THR A 532 -18.64 24.30 -8.06
C THR A 532 -18.94 25.73 -8.46
N ILE A 533 -19.21 26.60 -7.48
CA ILE A 533 -19.48 28.01 -7.71
C ILE A 533 -18.38 28.87 -7.10
N PHE A 534 -17.85 29.79 -7.90
CA PHE A 534 -17.02 30.89 -7.43
C PHE A 534 -17.93 32.10 -7.19
N ALA A 535 -18.39 32.31 -5.96
CA ALA A 535 -19.42 33.32 -5.66
C ALA A 535 -18.77 34.69 -5.35
N PRO A 536 -19.02 35.73 -6.17
CA PRO A 536 -18.54 37.08 -5.89
C PRO A 536 -19.33 37.72 -4.75
N THR A 537 -18.62 38.27 -3.77
CA THR A 537 -19.23 39.07 -2.69
C THR A 537 -19.77 40.40 -3.22
N ASP A 538 -20.59 41.08 -2.42
CA ASP A 538 -21.11 42.41 -2.74
C ASP A 538 -19.97 43.43 -3.00
N GLU A 539 -18.84 43.30 -2.28
CA GLU A 539 -17.60 44.07 -2.51
C GLU A 539 -17.06 43.95 -3.94
N ALA A 540 -17.31 42.83 -4.64
CA ALA A 540 -16.87 42.62 -6.01
C ALA A 540 -17.55 43.56 -7.01
N PHE A 541 -18.65 44.20 -6.60
CA PHE A 541 -19.43 45.14 -7.39
C PHE A 541 -19.21 46.59 -6.94
N ASP A 542 -18.25 46.83 -6.05
CA ASP A 542 -17.90 48.17 -5.60
C ASP A 542 -17.44 49.05 -6.77
N GLY A 543 -17.92 50.29 -6.79
CA GLY A 543 -17.65 51.25 -7.85
C GLY A 543 -18.64 51.22 -9.03
N LEU A 544 -19.68 50.39 -8.96
CA LEU A 544 -20.83 50.48 -9.85
C LEU A 544 -21.86 51.50 -9.35
N THR A 545 -22.35 52.34 -10.26
CA THR A 545 -23.48 53.26 -10.04
C THR A 545 -24.82 52.55 -10.29
N PRO A 546 -25.97 53.12 -9.85
CA PRO A 546 -27.28 52.56 -10.19
C PRO A 546 -27.49 52.39 -11.71
N SER A 547 -27.01 53.33 -12.53
CA SER A 547 -27.05 53.20 -13.99
C SER A 547 -26.17 52.07 -14.53
N ASP A 548 -25.04 51.79 -13.88
CA ASP A 548 -24.18 50.65 -14.24
C ASP A 548 -24.90 49.31 -13.99
N PHE A 549 -25.64 49.20 -12.89
CA PHE A 549 -26.47 48.01 -12.60
C PHE A 549 -27.62 47.84 -13.59
N GLU A 550 -28.31 48.92 -13.97
CA GLU A 550 -29.35 48.85 -14.99
C GLU A 550 -28.77 48.46 -16.36
N LEU A 551 -27.58 48.96 -16.71
CA LEU A 551 -26.87 48.53 -17.90
C LEU A 551 -26.53 47.03 -17.86
N LEU A 552 -26.05 46.52 -16.72
CA LEU A 552 -25.75 45.09 -16.55
C LEU A 552 -26.99 44.21 -16.68
N LYS A 553 -28.13 44.66 -16.14
CA LYS A 553 -29.43 43.96 -16.19
C LYS A 553 -30.11 44.05 -17.56
N SER A 554 -29.84 45.11 -18.33
CA SER A 554 -30.46 45.34 -19.63
C SER A 554 -30.14 44.26 -20.67
N ASP A 555 -29.00 43.57 -20.52
CA ASP A 555 -28.51 42.54 -21.44
C ASP A 555 -28.42 41.20 -20.71
N VAL A 556 -29.57 40.54 -20.64
CA VAL A 556 -29.74 39.25 -19.96
C VAL A 556 -28.80 38.17 -20.55
N ASN A 557 -28.50 38.23 -21.85
CA ASN A 557 -27.58 37.28 -22.47
C ASN A 557 -26.14 37.50 -22.01
N ALA A 558 -25.66 38.74 -22.00
CA ALA A 558 -24.36 39.07 -21.42
C ALA A 558 -24.30 38.68 -19.94
N LEU A 559 -25.35 38.99 -19.17
CA LEU A 559 -25.43 38.67 -17.75
C LEU A 559 -25.37 37.15 -17.50
N ARG A 560 -26.14 36.35 -18.25
CA ARG A 560 -26.10 34.88 -18.17
C ARG A 560 -24.71 34.33 -18.47
N VAL A 561 -24.03 34.85 -19.50
CA VAL A 561 -22.66 34.47 -19.84
C VAL A 561 -21.70 34.75 -18.68
N ILE A 562 -21.77 35.93 -18.08
CA ILE A 562 -20.92 36.30 -16.94
C ILE A 562 -21.20 35.39 -15.74
N LEU A 563 -22.47 35.22 -15.37
CA LEU A 563 -22.84 34.43 -14.20
C LEU A 563 -22.51 32.94 -14.37
N LEU A 564 -22.80 32.35 -15.53
CA LEU A 564 -22.53 30.93 -15.80
C LEU A 564 -21.02 30.62 -15.90
N TYR A 565 -20.16 31.63 -16.12
CA TYR A 565 -18.72 31.46 -16.04
C TYR A 565 -18.22 31.23 -14.60
N HIS A 566 -19.02 31.56 -13.58
CA HIS A 566 -18.69 31.28 -12.19
C HIS A 566 -19.07 29.85 -11.76
N PHE A 567 -19.71 29.06 -12.64
CA PHE A 567 -20.17 27.71 -12.34
C PHE A 567 -19.41 26.67 -13.15
N SER A 568 -18.98 25.60 -12.50
CA SER A 568 -18.51 24.37 -13.14
C SER A 568 -19.38 23.19 -12.70
N ASN A 569 -19.58 22.22 -13.60
CA ASN A 569 -20.13 20.92 -13.23
C ASN A 569 -19.06 20.11 -12.48
N GLY A 570 -19.49 19.33 -11.49
CA GLY A 570 -18.62 18.63 -10.54
C GLY A 570 -18.36 19.42 -9.26
N ILE A 571 -17.97 18.71 -8.20
CA ILE A 571 -17.56 19.30 -6.92
C ILE A 571 -16.03 19.28 -6.89
N PHE A 572 -15.41 20.46 -6.89
CA PHE A 572 -13.97 20.62 -6.81
C PHE A 572 -13.61 21.37 -5.53
N ILE A 573 -13.16 20.63 -4.52
CA ILE A 573 -12.68 21.20 -3.26
C ILE A 573 -11.17 21.42 -3.33
N ASN A 574 -10.65 22.38 -2.58
CA ASN A 574 -9.23 22.74 -2.55
C ASN A 574 -8.33 21.53 -2.27
N GLY A 575 -8.69 20.71 -1.27
CA GLY A 575 -7.92 19.52 -0.92
C GLY A 575 -7.87 18.43 -2.01
N GLY A 576 -8.77 18.49 -2.99
CA GLY A 576 -8.82 17.58 -4.13
C GLY A 576 -8.04 18.05 -5.36
N LEU A 577 -7.76 19.35 -5.45
CA LEU A 577 -7.01 19.94 -6.56
C LEU A 577 -5.53 19.54 -6.52
N GLU A 578 -4.93 19.39 -7.69
CA GLU A 578 -3.50 19.11 -7.77
C GLU A 578 -2.72 20.40 -7.46
N GLY A 579 -1.90 20.34 -6.40
CA GLY A 579 -1.15 21.49 -5.90
C GLY A 579 0.06 21.82 -6.78
N GLY A 580 0.34 23.12 -6.95
CA GLY A 580 1.48 23.59 -7.74
C GLY A 580 1.28 23.54 -9.26
N VAL A 581 0.07 23.19 -9.73
CA VAL A 581 -0.32 23.18 -11.15
C VAL A 581 -1.64 23.92 -11.36
N THR A 582 -1.90 24.32 -12.61
CA THR A 582 -3.17 24.95 -13.01
C THR A 582 -4.19 23.88 -13.39
N ASN A 583 -5.27 23.78 -12.62
CA ASN A 583 -6.40 22.90 -12.82
C ASN A 583 -7.42 23.60 -13.75
N MET A 584 -7.79 22.96 -14.85
CA MET A 584 -8.71 23.53 -15.84
C MET A 584 -10.14 23.05 -15.55
N LEU A 585 -11.03 23.94 -15.12
CA LEU A 585 -12.43 23.60 -14.84
C LEU A 585 -13.35 24.13 -15.94
N LYS A 586 -14.09 23.24 -16.61
CA LYS A 586 -15.02 23.63 -17.67
C LYS A 586 -16.27 24.27 -17.08
N THR A 587 -16.51 25.54 -17.40
CA THR A 587 -17.68 26.25 -16.88
C THR A 587 -18.96 25.91 -17.63
N LEU A 588 -20.11 26.23 -17.04
CA LEU A 588 -21.42 26.16 -17.70
C LEU A 588 -21.54 27.17 -18.86
N GLN A 589 -20.77 28.26 -18.84
CA GLN A 589 -20.66 29.18 -19.97
C GLN A 589 -19.87 28.57 -21.13
N GLY A 590 -18.93 27.68 -20.85
CA GLY A 590 -18.17 26.93 -21.86
C GLY A 590 -16.68 27.23 -21.89
N ASN A 591 -16.20 28.38 -21.44
CA ASN A 591 -14.75 28.60 -21.28
C ASN A 591 -14.23 27.93 -19.99
N ASN A 592 -12.93 27.69 -19.90
CA ASN A 592 -12.33 27.09 -18.71
C ASN A 592 -11.99 28.15 -17.66
N LEU A 593 -12.11 27.80 -16.39
CA LEU A 593 -11.47 28.49 -15.26
C LEU A 593 -10.09 27.88 -15.03
N HIS A 594 -9.12 28.73 -14.75
CA HIS A 594 -7.75 28.35 -14.42
C HIS A 594 -7.59 28.39 -12.90
N VAL A 595 -7.70 27.24 -12.25
CA VAL A 595 -7.66 27.15 -10.78
C VAL A 595 -6.30 26.66 -10.30
N PHE A 596 -5.57 27.51 -9.60
CA PHE A 596 -4.26 27.20 -9.05
C PHE A 596 -4.37 27.00 -7.54
N SER A 597 -3.94 25.84 -7.02
CA SER A 597 -3.90 25.56 -5.58
C SER A 597 -2.46 25.53 -5.08
N VAL A 598 -2.17 26.28 -4.02
CA VAL A 598 -0.85 26.33 -3.37
C VAL A 598 -1.01 26.62 -1.88
N ASN A 599 -0.29 25.89 -1.02
CA ASN A 599 -0.28 26.12 0.44
C ASN A 599 -1.68 26.21 1.09
N ASN A 600 -2.63 25.35 0.67
CA ASN A 600 -4.04 25.40 1.08
C ASN A 600 -4.79 26.70 0.72
N THR A 601 -4.27 27.50 -0.21
CA THR A 601 -4.97 28.64 -0.81
C THR A 601 -5.28 28.31 -2.26
N ILE A 602 -6.41 28.80 -2.76
CA ILE A 602 -6.76 28.66 -4.17
C ILE A 602 -6.88 30.03 -4.84
N GLN A 603 -6.46 30.09 -6.08
CA GLN A 603 -6.68 31.20 -6.97
C GLN A 603 -7.46 30.73 -8.19
N VAL A 604 -8.35 31.56 -8.71
CA VAL A 604 -9.11 31.30 -9.92
C VAL A 604 -8.88 32.43 -10.91
N ASN A 605 -8.33 32.13 -12.08
CA ASN A 605 -7.88 33.13 -13.06
C ASN A 605 -7.00 34.22 -12.43
N SER A 606 -6.10 33.81 -11.52
CA SER A 606 -5.23 34.71 -10.74
C SER A 606 -5.95 35.61 -9.73
N VAL A 607 -7.24 35.39 -9.48
CA VAL A 607 -8.02 36.03 -8.41
C VAL A 607 -7.95 35.17 -7.15
N ASP A 608 -7.62 35.79 -6.01
CA ASP A 608 -7.60 35.11 -4.72
C ASP A 608 -9.01 34.68 -4.26
N VAL A 609 -9.08 33.47 -3.71
CA VAL A 609 -10.29 32.96 -3.05
C VAL A 609 -10.05 32.99 -1.53
N PRO A 610 -10.48 34.04 -0.81
CA PRO A 610 -10.26 34.17 0.64
C PRO A 610 -10.94 33.10 1.48
N THR A 611 -12.02 32.47 0.99
CA THR A 611 -12.73 31.42 1.71
C THR A 611 -13.16 30.34 0.72
N SER A 612 -12.66 29.13 0.88
CA SER A 612 -12.94 27.99 0.01
C SER A 612 -13.65 26.86 0.76
N ASP A 613 -14.16 25.89 0.00
CA ASP A 613 -14.72 24.61 0.51
C ASP A 613 -15.96 24.76 1.40
N LEU A 614 -16.80 25.76 1.13
CA LEU A 614 -18.11 25.86 1.77
C LEU A 614 -19.05 24.82 1.14
N MET A 615 -19.17 23.66 1.80
CA MET A 615 -19.93 22.53 1.31
C MET A 615 -21.44 22.78 1.36
N ALA A 616 -22.12 22.52 0.25
CA ALA A 616 -23.56 22.53 0.10
C ALA A 616 -24.08 21.15 -0.31
N THR A 617 -25.36 20.86 -0.09
CA THR A 617 -25.99 19.59 -0.49
C THR A 617 -25.95 19.35 -2.01
N ASN A 618 -25.98 20.43 -2.80
CA ASN A 618 -25.91 20.41 -4.26
C ASN A 618 -24.58 20.95 -4.85
N GLY A 619 -23.55 21.17 -4.03
CA GLY A 619 -22.25 21.61 -4.56
C GLY A 619 -21.25 22.13 -3.54
N VAL A 620 -20.32 22.97 -3.98
CA VAL A 620 -19.33 23.67 -3.15
C VAL A 620 -19.21 25.13 -3.58
N ILE A 621 -19.11 26.03 -2.60
CA ILE A 621 -18.91 27.47 -2.81
C ILE A 621 -17.47 27.84 -2.47
N HIS A 622 -16.86 28.59 -3.40
CA HIS A 622 -15.59 29.29 -3.24
C HIS A 622 -15.87 30.80 -3.32
N VAL A 623 -15.53 31.55 -2.28
CA VAL A 623 -15.84 32.97 -2.19
C VAL A 623 -14.76 33.76 -2.92
N VAL A 624 -15.15 34.59 -3.90
CA VAL A 624 -14.24 35.49 -4.62
C VAL A 624 -14.58 36.95 -4.36
N LYS A 625 -13.57 37.82 -4.40
CA LYS A 625 -13.75 39.28 -4.26
C LYS A 625 -13.91 40.01 -5.59
N ASN A 626 -13.88 39.29 -6.70
CA ASN A 626 -13.96 39.87 -8.03
C ASN A 626 -14.92 39.07 -8.91
N VAL A 627 -15.59 39.76 -9.82
CA VAL A 627 -16.36 39.12 -10.89
C VAL A 627 -15.39 38.48 -11.88
N LEU A 628 -15.61 37.20 -12.17
CA LEU A 628 -14.84 36.43 -13.15
C LEU A 628 -15.40 36.62 -14.55
N TYR A 629 -14.51 36.70 -15.53
CA TYR A 629 -14.86 36.84 -16.94
C TYR A 629 -13.88 36.05 -17.82
N PRO A 630 -14.36 35.41 -18.91
CA PRO A 630 -13.47 34.68 -19.80
C PRO A 630 -12.56 35.63 -20.58
N PRO A 631 -11.22 35.47 -20.54
CA PRO A 631 -10.28 36.41 -21.16
C PRO A 631 -10.41 36.47 -22.69
N ASP A 632 -10.78 35.35 -23.33
CA ASP A 632 -10.87 35.25 -24.79
C ASP A 632 -12.24 35.69 -25.34
N LEU A 633 -13.21 35.96 -24.47
CA LEU A 633 -14.56 36.33 -24.89
C LEU A 633 -14.62 37.83 -25.18
N PRO A 634 -14.94 38.26 -26.42
CA PRO A 634 -14.97 39.67 -26.74
C PRO A 634 -16.24 40.36 -26.20
N VAL A 635 -16.16 41.67 -26.06
CA VAL A 635 -17.27 42.56 -25.77
C VAL A 635 -17.57 43.38 -27.02
N GLY A 636 -18.84 43.46 -27.43
CA GLY A 636 -19.23 44.16 -28.66
C GLY A 636 -19.88 45.51 -28.50
N ARG A 637 -20.32 45.87 -27.28
CA ARG A 637 -20.84 47.20 -26.96
C ARG A 637 -19.87 47.98 -26.10
N GLU A 638 -19.70 49.25 -26.43
CA GLU A 638 -18.69 50.12 -25.80
C GLU A 638 -19.08 50.51 -24.37
N ASP A 639 -20.38 50.73 -24.11
CA ASP A 639 -20.96 50.93 -22.78
C ASP A 639 -20.67 49.74 -21.85
N LEU A 640 -20.89 48.52 -22.32
CA LEU A 640 -20.62 47.28 -21.59
C LEU A 640 -19.11 47.06 -21.38
N LEU A 641 -18.26 47.45 -22.34
CA LEU A 641 -16.80 47.40 -22.16
C LEU A 641 -16.35 48.31 -21.03
N VAL A 642 -16.86 49.55 -20.97
CA VAL A 642 -16.56 50.51 -19.89
C VAL A 642 -17.01 49.95 -18.55
N LEU A 643 -18.22 49.39 -18.50
CA LEU A 643 -18.75 48.74 -17.29
C LEU A 643 -17.87 47.57 -16.82
N LEU A 644 -17.55 46.64 -17.72
CA LEU A 644 -16.74 45.47 -17.38
C LEU A 644 -15.33 45.86 -16.96
N LYS A 645 -14.74 46.94 -17.50
CA LYS A 645 -13.46 47.49 -17.02
C LYS A 645 -13.54 48.05 -15.60
N LYS A 646 -14.71 48.50 -15.11
CA LYS A 646 -14.89 48.90 -13.71
C LYS A 646 -14.82 47.68 -12.77
N LEU A 647 -15.47 46.59 -13.18
CA LEU A 647 -15.58 45.33 -12.42
C LEU A 647 -14.32 44.46 -12.46
N ILE A 648 -13.70 44.37 -13.64
CA ILE A 648 -12.66 43.39 -13.97
C ILE A 648 -11.39 44.14 -14.31
N ARG A 649 -10.49 44.25 -13.33
CA ARG A 649 -9.22 44.99 -13.48
C ARG A 649 -8.00 44.11 -13.75
N PHE A 650 -8.16 42.80 -13.59
CA PHE A 650 -7.06 41.83 -13.60
C PHE A 650 -6.83 41.14 -14.96
N ILE A 651 -7.70 41.37 -15.95
CA ILE A 651 -7.52 40.88 -17.32
C ILE A 651 -7.73 41.99 -18.36
N HIS A 652 -7.11 41.82 -19.53
CA HIS A 652 -7.40 42.66 -20.69
C HIS A 652 -8.64 42.15 -21.42
N ILE A 653 -9.67 42.99 -21.50
CA ILE A 653 -10.92 42.66 -22.18
C ILE A 653 -10.78 42.97 -23.67
N LYS A 654 -11.00 41.97 -24.52
CA LYS A 654 -11.01 42.13 -25.98
C LYS A 654 -12.29 42.83 -26.43
N PHE A 655 -12.18 43.88 -27.23
CA PHE A 655 -13.32 44.56 -27.83
C PHE A 655 -13.43 44.19 -29.31
N VAL A 656 -14.63 43.76 -29.75
CA VAL A 656 -14.94 43.47 -31.16
C VAL A 656 -16.29 44.10 -31.47
N SER A 657 -16.27 45.25 -32.14
CA SER A 657 -17.47 46.02 -32.47
C SER A 657 -18.55 45.14 -33.13
N GLY A 658 -19.78 45.25 -32.64
CA GLY A 658 -20.93 44.51 -33.18
C GLY A 658 -21.05 43.07 -32.68
N TYR A 659 -20.12 42.57 -31.86
CA TYR A 659 -20.24 41.25 -31.24
C TYR A 659 -21.48 41.17 -30.34
N ARG A 660 -22.25 40.09 -30.47
CA ARG A 660 -23.44 39.82 -29.65
C ARG A 660 -23.26 38.50 -28.89
N TYR A 661 -23.64 38.49 -27.62
CA TYR A 661 -23.67 37.26 -26.83
C TYR A 661 -24.75 36.33 -27.37
N VAL A 662 -24.35 35.10 -27.67
CA VAL A 662 -25.28 34.04 -28.05
C VAL A 662 -26.10 33.66 -26.81
N GLU A 663 -27.41 33.49 -26.98
CA GLU A 663 -28.26 33.01 -25.90
C GLU A 663 -27.82 31.59 -25.49
N ILE A 664 -27.54 31.40 -24.21
CA ILE A 664 -27.28 30.07 -23.65
C ILE A 664 -28.63 29.44 -23.32
N PRO A 665 -29.02 28.35 -24.00
CA PRO A 665 -30.28 27.69 -23.71
C PRO A 665 -30.22 27.10 -22.30
N LEU A 666 -31.14 27.51 -21.42
CA LEU A 666 -31.22 27.07 -20.03
C LEU A 666 -31.84 25.66 -19.88
N THR A 667 -31.59 24.77 -20.84
CA THR A 667 -32.15 23.40 -20.88
C THR A 667 -31.70 22.54 -19.71
N PHE A 668 -30.60 22.89 -19.05
CA PHE A 668 -30.11 22.24 -17.84
C PHE A 668 -30.87 22.63 -16.56
N LEU A 669 -31.73 23.66 -16.60
CA LEU A 669 -32.60 24.02 -15.49
C LEU A 669 -33.91 23.23 -15.59
N LYS A 670 -34.20 22.44 -14.56
CA LYS A 670 -35.53 21.83 -14.42
C LYS A 670 -36.55 22.94 -14.13
N LYS A 671 -37.61 23.05 -14.94
CA LYS A 671 -38.75 23.93 -14.62
C LYS A 671 -39.47 23.39 -13.38
N ILE A 672 -39.41 24.11 -12.28
CA ILE A 672 -40.25 23.84 -11.10
C ILE A 672 -41.58 24.57 -11.36
N VAL A 673 -42.65 23.83 -11.64
CA VAL A 673 -44.01 24.38 -11.71
C VAL A 673 -44.62 24.26 -10.32
N GLU A 674 -44.65 25.34 -9.55
CA GLU A 674 -45.39 25.39 -8.28
C GLU A 674 -46.88 25.63 -8.57
N THR A 675 -47.64 24.56 -8.78
CA THR A 675 -49.11 24.62 -8.79
C THR A 675 -49.59 24.95 -7.37
N HIS A 676 -49.98 26.20 -7.15
CA HIS A 676 -50.68 26.61 -5.93
C HIS A 676 -52.16 26.18 -6.07
N TYR A 677 -52.58 25.16 -5.32
CA TYR A 677 -54.00 24.89 -5.11
C TYR A 677 -54.50 25.85 -4.03
N ILE A 678 -55.40 26.76 -4.41
CA ILE A 678 -56.20 27.53 -3.45
C ILE A 678 -57.41 26.64 -3.11
N GLU A 679 -57.38 25.95 -1.97
CA GLU A 679 -58.57 25.30 -1.42
C GLU A 679 -59.50 26.38 -0.85
N THR A 680 -60.54 26.73 -1.59
CA THR A 680 -61.72 27.41 -1.03
C THR A 680 -62.62 26.38 -0.37
N VAL A 681 -62.68 26.40 0.96
CA VAL A 681 -63.61 25.58 1.77
C VAL A 681 -65.04 26.11 1.59
N PRO A 682 -66.04 25.30 1.19
CA PRO A 682 -67.45 25.69 1.22
C PRO A 682 -68.06 25.39 2.60
N GLU A 683 -68.83 26.33 3.14
CA GLU A 683 -69.64 26.15 4.35
C GLU A 683 -70.79 25.15 4.10
N GLU A 684 -70.87 24.08 4.91
CA GLU A 684 -71.98 23.13 4.89
C GLU A 684 -73.20 23.67 5.66
N THR A 685 -74.36 23.72 4.99
CA THR A 685 -75.67 23.82 5.64
C THR A 685 -76.33 22.44 5.66
N LYS A 686 -76.65 21.96 6.88
CA LYS A 686 -77.33 20.67 7.14
C LYS A 686 -78.83 20.74 6.83
N PHE A 687 -79.37 19.68 6.24
CA PHE A 687 -80.77 19.27 6.44
C PHE A 687 -80.90 17.75 6.56
N THR A 688 -81.71 17.32 7.53
CA THR A 688 -82.08 15.93 7.84
C THR A 688 -83.51 15.66 7.37
N ARG A 689 -83.80 14.55 6.68
CA ARG A 689 -85.16 13.99 6.60
C ARG A 689 -85.17 12.47 6.40
N VAL A 690 -86.08 11.84 7.15
CA VAL A 690 -86.35 10.40 7.32
C VAL A 690 -87.53 9.98 6.42
N ILE A 691 -87.55 8.71 5.96
CA ILE A 691 -88.69 7.73 5.95
C ILE A 691 -88.58 6.70 4.78
N ASP A 692 -88.33 5.44 5.16
CA ASP A 692 -89.06 4.18 4.90
C ASP A 692 -89.22 3.52 3.50
N GLY A 693 -89.18 2.18 3.49
CA GLY A 693 -89.83 1.31 2.49
C GLY A 693 -88.95 0.56 1.45
N GLN A 694 -88.75 -0.75 1.65
CA GLN A 694 -88.06 -1.69 0.75
C GLN A 694 -88.86 -2.05 -0.53
N SER A 695 -88.15 -2.27 -1.65
CA SER A 695 -88.33 -3.45 -2.53
C SER A 695 -87.13 -3.62 -3.48
N SER A 696 -86.82 -4.88 -3.74
CA SER A 696 -85.65 -5.40 -4.46
C SER A 696 -85.82 -5.36 -5.98
N VAL A 697 -84.72 -5.17 -6.73
CA VAL A 697 -84.12 -6.15 -7.67
C VAL A 697 -82.76 -5.59 -8.19
N LYS A 698 -81.81 -6.52 -8.30
CA LYS A 698 -80.39 -6.50 -8.71
C LYS A 698 -80.14 -5.66 -9.99
N THR A 699 -79.01 -4.98 -10.21
CA THR A 699 -77.68 -5.57 -10.50
C THR A 699 -76.59 -4.47 -10.62
N PHE A 700 -75.34 -4.87 -10.33
CA PHE A 700 -74.02 -4.27 -10.59
C PHE A 700 -73.40 -3.28 -9.57
N THR A 701 -72.36 -3.79 -8.91
CA THR A 701 -71.59 -3.24 -7.80
C THR A 701 -70.54 -2.23 -8.27
N LYS A 702 -70.55 -1.10 -7.58
CA LYS A 702 -69.64 0.06 -7.59
C LYS A 702 -68.45 -0.23 -6.65
N VAL A 703 -67.39 0.58 -6.75
CA VAL A 703 -66.78 1.38 -5.65
C VAL A 703 -65.25 1.52 -5.78
N ILE A 704 -64.87 2.80 -5.74
CA ILE A 704 -63.56 3.45 -5.60
C ILE A 704 -63.13 3.38 -4.13
N GLU A 705 -61.83 3.29 -3.84
CA GLU A 705 -61.10 3.86 -2.67
C GLU A 705 -59.75 3.12 -2.58
N GLY A 706 -58.60 3.67 -2.23
CA GLY A 706 -58.26 4.81 -1.37
C GLY A 706 -57.02 4.38 -0.57
N GLU A 707 -56.01 5.25 -0.48
CA GLU A 707 -54.66 4.98 0.07
C GLU A 707 -54.63 4.53 1.55
N PRO A 708 -53.57 3.83 2.00
CA PRO A 708 -53.23 3.76 3.42
C PRO A 708 -52.15 4.78 3.80
N THR A 709 -52.54 5.84 4.52
CA THR A 709 -51.65 6.61 5.40
C THR A 709 -51.69 6.02 6.81
N ILE A 710 -50.53 5.74 7.41
CA ILE A 710 -50.42 5.47 8.86
C ILE A 710 -49.55 6.56 9.49
N THR A 711 -50.22 7.53 10.09
CA THR A 711 -49.71 8.39 11.16
C THR A 711 -49.93 7.68 12.49
N LYS A 712 -48.88 7.56 13.31
CA LYS A 712 -48.99 7.12 14.70
C LYS A 712 -48.55 8.26 15.62
N ILE A 713 -49.52 8.92 16.24
CA ILE A 713 -49.33 9.89 17.32
C ILE A 713 -49.48 9.13 18.64
N THR A 714 -48.54 9.40 19.55
CA THR A 714 -48.47 8.97 20.94
C THR A 714 -49.54 9.64 21.80
N ARG A 715 -50.21 8.86 22.67
CA ARG A 715 -50.80 9.42 23.90
C ARG A 715 -50.77 8.40 25.02
N VAL A 716 -50.26 8.87 26.16
CA VAL A 716 -50.06 8.20 27.45
C VAL A 716 -51.37 8.20 28.25
N ILE A 717 -51.69 7.10 28.94
CA ILE A 717 -52.44 7.09 30.21
C ILE A 717 -51.83 6.02 31.12
N GLU A 718 -51.53 6.42 32.35
CA GLU A 718 -50.99 5.65 33.47
C GLU A 718 -52.03 4.70 34.09
N THR A 719 -51.60 3.54 34.61
CA THR A 719 -52.07 2.94 35.88
C THR A 719 -51.20 1.71 36.23
N GLU A 720 -50.58 1.75 37.41
CA GLU A 720 -49.98 0.61 38.15
C GLU A 720 -50.98 0.11 39.22
N PRO A 721 -50.71 -0.95 40.04
CA PRO A 721 -49.95 -2.20 39.86
C PRO A 721 -50.73 -3.45 40.38
N THR A 722 -50.18 -4.66 40.25
CA THR A 722 -50.07 -5.62 41.39
C THR A 722 -49.28 -6.88 41.02
N LEU A 723 -48.44 -7.30 41.97
CA LEU A 723 -47.62 -8.51 41.98
C LEU A 723 -48.45 -9.73 42.45
N THR A 724 -48.27 -10.88 41.81
CA THR A 724 -48.33 -12.16 42.53
C THR A 724 -47.31 -13.14 41.96
N ARG A 725 -46.44 -13.61 42.86
CA ARG A 725 -45.35 -14.55 42.66
C ARG A 725 -45.88 -15.98 42.85
N VAL A 726 -45.64 -16.87 41.90
CA VAL A 726 -45.60 -18.32 42.15
C VAL A 726 -44.36 -18.87 41.45
N VAL A 727 -43.51 -19.52 42.24
CA VAL A 727 -42.31 -20.26 41.87
C VAL A 727 -42.68 -21.74 41.83
N VAL A 728 -42.42 -22.45 40.73
CA VAL A 728 -42.10 -23.89 40.75
C VAL A 728 -41.09 -24.21 39.63
N GLU A 729 -40.20 -25.12 40.00
CA GLU A 729 -38.98 -25.70 39.44
C GLU A 729 -39.03 -26.25 37.99
N GLY A 730 -37.86 -26.32 37.34
CA GLY A 730 -37.60 -27.25 36.23
C GLY A 730 -36.70 -26.71 35.10
N GLU A 731 -35.58 -27.41 34.86
CA GLU A 731 -34.46 -27.18 33.93
C GLU A 731 -34.73 -26.59 32.52
N PRO A 732 -33.81 -25.78 31.95
CA PRO A 732 -33.79 -25.52 30.52
C PRO A 732 -32.95 -26.56 29.76
N SER A 733 -33.63 -27.45 29.04
CA SER A 733 -33.09 -28.13 27.85
C SER A 733 -33.54 -27.35 26.62
N ILE A 734 -32.59 -26.82 25.84
CA ILE A 734 -32.87 -26.26 24.52
C ILE A 734 -32.30 -27.23 23.49
N THR A 735 -33.19 -28.01 22.91
CA THR A 735 -32.96 -28.78 21.69
C THR A 735 -33.60 -28.04 20.52
N THR A 736 -32.77 -27.74 19.54
CA THR A 736 -33.04 -27.13 18.25
C THR A 736 -34.05 -27.94 17.43
N LEU A 737 -35.04 -27.28 16.81
CA LEU A 737 -35.70 -27.79 15.61
C LEU A 737 -36.32 -26.69 14.74
N THR A 738 -36.19 -26.94 13.45
CA THR A 738 -36.35 -26.12 12.24
C THR A 738 -37.79 -26.14 11.70
N ARG A 739 -38.29 -25.03 11.12
CA ARG A 739 -39.42 -24.94 10.17
C ARG A 739 -39.37 -23.56 9.50
N VAL A 740 -39.03 -23.37 8.21
CA VAL A 740 -39.75 -23.61 6.93
C VAL A 740 -41.17 -23.02 6.90
N ILE A 741 -41.39 -21.96 6.09
CA ILE A 741 -42.34 -21.87 4.94
C ILE A 741 -42.26 -20.47 4.28
N GLU A 742 -42.00 -20.51 2.96
CA GLU A 742 -42.47 -19.72 1.80
C GLU A 742 -42.60 -18.18 1.79
N SER A 743 -42.05 -17.58 0.72
CA SER A 743 -42.88 -16.86 -0.28
C SER A 743 -42.11 -16.64 -1.60
N GLN A 744 -42.75 -16.97 -2.73
CA GLN A 744 -42.34 -16.64 -4.10
C GLN A 744 -42.61 -15.16 -4.45
N PRO A 745 -42.05 -14.66 -5.57
CA PRO A 745 -42.94 -14.03 -6.55
C PRO A 745 -42.73 -14.45 -8.02
N SER A 746 -43.88 -14.77 -8.63
CA SER A 746 -44.39 -14.55 -10.00
C SER A 746 -43.48 -14.45 -11.24
N ILE A 747 -43.77 -15.35 -12.19
CA ILE A 747 -43.49 -15.34 -13.62
C ILE A 747 -44.67 -14.68 -14.37
N THR A 748 -44.41 -14.00 -15.49
CA THR A 748 -45.35 -13.90 -16.62
C THR A 748 -44.59 -14.11 -17.95
N GLN A 749 -45.13 -15.02 -18.77
CA GLN A 749 -44.65 -15.46 -20.10
C GLN A 749 -45.08 -14.50 -21.22
N VAL A 750 -44.36 -14.52 -22.36
CA VAL A 750 -44.98 -14.58 -23.69
C VAL A 750 -44.17 -15.50 -24.64
N THR A 751 -44.92 -16.24 -25.44
CA THR A 751 -44.65 -17.39 -26.32
C THR A 751 -44.02 -17.05 -27.70
N ARG A 752 -43.31 -18.01 -28.31
CA ARG A 752 -43.33 -18.24 -29.77
C ARG A 752 -43.09 -19.72 -30.14
N VAL A 753 -43.66 -20.08 -31.29
CA VAL A 753 -44.08 -21.41 -31.79
C VAL A 753 -42.99 -22.22 -32.51
N ILE A 754 -43.30 -23.51 -32.65
CA ILE A 754 -42.64 -24.75 -33.09
C ILE A 754 -42.20 -24.79 -34.57
N GLU A 755 -41.16 -25.61 -34.85
CA GLU A 755 -40.93 -26.59 -35.96
C GLU A 755 -39.44 -26.60 -36.37
N GLY A 756 -38.73 -27.72 -36.59
CA GLY A 756 -39.06 -29.14 -36.61
C GLY A 756 -37.77 -29.98 -36.57
N ALA A 757 -37.90 -31.26 -36.24
CA ALA A 757 -36.81 -32.23 -36.17
C ALA A 757 -36.56 -32.89 -37.54
N GLY A 758 -35.28 -33.17 -37.84
CA GLY A 758 -34.87 -34.07 -38.92
C GLY A 758 -33.76 -35.00 -38.41
N HIS A 759 -34.03 -36.31 -38.41
CA HIS A 759 -33.06 -37.37 -38.14
C HIS A 759 -32.38 -37.81 -39.44
N ASP A 760 -31.14 -38.30 -39.35
CA ASP A 760 -30.44 -38.95 -40.45
C ASP A 760 -30.50 -40.49 -40.36
N ALA A 761 -30.33 -41.09 -41.53
CA ALA A 761 -30.62 -42.48 -41.82
C ALA A 761 -29.43 -43.38 -41.44
N GLU A 762 -29.24 -43.66 -40.16
CA GLU A 762 -28.49 -44.84 -39.69
C GLU A 762 -28.62 -45.13 -38.18
N GLY A 763 -29.59 -44.52 -37.48
CA GLY A 763 -30.19 -45.08 -36.27
C GLY A 763 -29.24 -45.50 -35.15
N ARG A 764 -28.22 -44.69 -34.82
CA ARG A 764 -27.37 -44.93 -33.63
C ARG A 764 -27.24 -43.70 -32.73
N ILE A 765 -27.61 -43.92 -31.48
CA ILE A 765 -27.51 -43.01 -30.34
C ILE A 765 -26.06 -42.98 -29.86
N LEU A 766 -25.45 -41.79 -29.79
CA LEU A 766 -24.23 -41.56 -29.02
C LEU A 766 -24.46 -40.37 -28.09
N THR A 767 -24.65 -40.70 -26.82
CA THR A 767 -24.70 -39.78 -25.67
C THR A 767 -23.29 -39.56 -25.13
N VAL A 768 -22.77 -38.33 -25.15
CA VAL A 768 -21.78 -37.85 -24.16
C VAL A 768 -22.00 -36.34 -23.92
N PRO A 769 -21.91 -35.84 -22.65
CA PRO A 769 -22.46 -34.56 -22.22
C PRO A 769 -21.52 -33.36 -22.40
N GLU A 770 -22.17 -32.21 -22.22
CA GLU A 770 -21.68 -30.86 -22.27
C GLU A 770 -20.42 -30.55 -21.44
N ILE A 771 -19.65 -29.69 -22.08
CA ILE A 771 -18.54 -28.89 -21.59
C ILE A 771 -19.07 -27.90 -20.54
N SER A 772 -18.67 -28.08 -19.30
CA SER A 772 -18.54 -26.98 -18.34
C SER A 772 -17.29 -27.22 -17.49
N LYS A 773 -16.23 -26.45 -17.77
CA LYS A 773 -15.11 -26.08 -16.86
C LYS A 773 -13.99 -25.44 -17.68
N ILE A 774 -14.00 -24.10 -17.74
CA ILE A 774 -12.76 -23.32 -17.86
C ILE A 774 -12.83 -22.23 -16.79
N THR A 775 -12.19 -22.49 -15.65
CA THR A 775 -11.62 -21.47 -14.78
C THR A 775 -10.73 -22.16 -13.75
N THR A 776 -9.51 -22.51 -14.17
CA THR A 776 -8.31 -22.58 -13.31
C THR A 776 -7.12 -22.99 -14.17
N ILE A 777 -6.21 -22.05 -14.43
CA ILE A 777 -4.78 -22.38 -14.57
C ILE A 777 -4.03 -21.39 -13.69
N HIS A 778 -3.64 -21.87 -12.52
CA HIS A 778 -2.45 -21.39 -11.83
C HIS A 778 -1.31 -22.34 -12.20
N SER A 779 -0.16 -21.75 -12.53
CA SER A 779 1.18 -22.27 -12.26
C SER A 779 1.52 -23.71 -12.71
N SER A 780 2.14 -23.83 -13.88
CA SER A 780 3.39 -24.59 -14.01
C SER A 780 4.21 -24.09 -15.20
N SER A 781 5.50 -23.96 -14.94
CA SER A 781 6.57 -23.49 -15.80
C SER A 781 6.96 -24.54 -16.86
N ASN A 782 6.93 -24.15 -18.14
CA ASN A 782 8.03 -24.30 -19.12
C ASN A 782 7.49 -24.04 -20.52
N LEU A 783 7.58 -22.79 -20.98
CA LEU A 783 7.50 -22.44 -22.39
C LEU A 783 8.83 -21.81 -22.75
N THR A 784 9.45 -22.31 -23.81
CA THR A 784 10.71 -21.77 -24.33
C THR A 784 10.45 -20.43 -25.05
N GLU A 785 11.46 -19.55 -25.15
CA GLU A 785 11.34 -18.26 -25.86
C GLU A 785 10.82 -18.45 -27.30
N GLU A 786 11.20 -19.55 -27.95
CA GLU A 786 10.80 -19.91 -29.32
C GLU A 786 9.32 -20.35 -29.43
N GLU A 787 8.74 -20.91 -28.37
CA GLU A 787 7.30 -21.24 -28.29
C GLU A 787 6.45 -20.01 -28.00
N SER A 788 6.99 -19.05 -27.23
CA SER A 788 6.31 -17.78 -26.98
C SER A 788 6.19 -16.93 -28.26
N GLU A 789 7.24 -16.90 -29.10
CA GLU A 789 7.23 -16.16 -30.37
C GLU A 789 6.33 -16.80 -31.41
N ARG A 790 6.20 -18.14 -31.44
CA ARG A 790 5.24 -18.84 -32.32
C ARG A 790 3.79 -18.54 -31.95
N ILE A 791 3.47 -18.46 -30.66
CA ILE A 791 2.13 -18.13 -30.17
C ILE A 791 1.79 -16.65 -30.44
N ILE A 792 2.75 -15.74 -30.26
CA ILE A 792 2.57 -14.31 -30.57
C ILE A 792 2.40 -14.09 -32.09
N LYS A 793 3.03 -14.91 -32.94
CA LYS A 793 2.88 -14.87 -34.40
C LYS A 793 1.55 -15.46 -34.87
N LEU A 794 1.04 -16.49 -34.21
CA LEU A 794 -0.29 -17.07 -34.47
C LEU A 794 -1.46 -16.14 -34.07
N ILE A 795 -1.25 -15.26 -33.10
CA ILE A 795 -2.26 -14.30 -32.63
C ILE A 795 -2.31 -13.02 -33.49
N LYS A 796 -1.26 -12.72 -34.26
CA LYS A 796 -1.17 -11.48 -35.05
C LYS A 796 -1.86 -11.51 -36.43
N ASP A 797 -2.23 -12.68 -36.96
CA ASP A 797 -2.72 -12.82 -38.34
C ASP A 797 -4.19 -13.30 -38.49
N ALA A 798 -5.02 -13.23 -37.45
CA ALA A 798 -6.46 -13.57 -37.55
C ALA A 798 -7.35 -12.32 -37.49
N SER A 799 -8.03 -11.98 -38.59
CA SER A 799 -9.13 -11.00 -38.61
C SER A 799 -10.48 -11.72 -38.49
N LEU A 800 -11.34 -11.23 -37.58
CA LEU A 800 -12.70 -11.71 -37.29
C LEU A 800 -13.73 -10.72 -37.85
N ASP A 801 -14.89 -11.21 -38.30
CA ASP A 801 -16.04 -10.36 -38.64
C ASP A 801 -16.89 -9.99 -37.41
N ALA A 802 -17.91 -9.14 -37.60
CA ALA A 802 -18.69 -8.50 -36.53
C ALA A 802 -19.56 -9.45 -35.68
N GLU A 803 -19.53 -10.76 -35.93
CA GLU A 803 -20.19 -11.79 -35.12
C GLU A 803 -19.21 -12.90 -34.67
N GLY A 804 -17.90 -12.77 -34.95
CA GLY A 804 -16.86 -13.62 -34.38
C GLY A 804 -16.62 -14.96 -35.10
N LYS A 805 -16.79 -15.05 -36.43
CA LYS A 805 -16.40 -16.22 -37.24
C LYS A 805 -15.31 -15.89 -38.28
N ILE A 806 -14.54 -16.91 -38.69
CA ILE A 806 -13.43 -16.82 -39.65
C ILE A 806 -13.83 -17.46 -40.99
N PHE A 807 -13.77 -16.75 -42.13
CA PHE A 807 -13.83 -17.33 -43.49
C PHE A 807 -13.05 -16.51 -44.56
N ALA A 808 -12.59 -17.20 -45.60
CA ALA A 808 -11.84 -16.69 -46.76
C ALA A 808 -12.76 -16.17 -47.91
N GLY A 809 -12.24 -15.27 -48.76
CA GLY A 809 -12.92 -14.40 -49.77
C GLY A 809 -13.82 -15.05 -50.84
N GLU A 810 -14.63 -14.34 -51.65
CA GLU A 810 -14.38 -13.16 -52.51
C GLU A 810 -15.68 -12.40 -52.92
N SER A 811 -15.49 -11.14 -53.36
CA SER A 811 -16.24 -10.38 -54.40
C SER A 811 -17.58 -9.62 -54.15
N ARG A 812 -17.42 -8.28 -54.03
CA ARG A 812 -18.03 -7.16 -54.79
C ARG A 812 -19.54 -6.77 -54.67
N VAL A 813 -19.73 -5.48 -54.27
CA VAL A 813 -20.59 -4.39 -54.86
C VAL A 813 -21.84 -3.90 -54.08
N VAL A 814 -21.64 -2.72 -53.43
CA VAL A 814 -22.41 -1.44 -53.50
C VAL A 814 -23.60 -1.15 -52.54
N THR A 815 -23.34 -0.13 -51.67
CA THR A 815 -24.21 0.93 -51.08
C THR A 815 -25.32 0.53 -50.09
N VAL A 816 -25.68 1.23 -49.01
CA VAL A 816 -25.38 2.57 -48.45
C VAL A 816 -25.93 2.64 -46.99
N ASN A 817 -25.43 3.61 -46.20
CA ASN A 817 -25.90 4.16 -44.91
C ASN A 817 -25.25 3.67 -43.59
N GLU A 818 -24.41 4.56 -43.03
CA GLU A 818 -23.90 4.59 -41.65
C GLU A 818 -25.02 4.91 -40.62
N PRO A 819 -24.76 4.72 -39.31
CA PRO A 819 -24.25 5.86 -38.53
C PRO A 819 -23.06 5.55 -37.60
N TYR A 820 -22.28 6.61 -37.40
CA TYR A 820 -20.97 6.75 -36.78
C TYR A 820 -21.03 7.00 -35.25
N VAL A 821 -20.08 6.46 -34.49
CA VAL A 821 -19.69 6.92 -33.14
C VAL A 821 -18.16 7.01 -33.03
N ILE A 822 -17.72 8.19 -32.57
CA ILE A 822 -16.35 8.69 -32.47
C ILE A 822 -15.56 7.97 -31.37
N LYS A 823 -14.41 7.36 -31.70
CA LYS A 823 -13.34 7.04 -30.74
C LYS A 823 -12.27 8.13 -30.78
N GLY A 824 -11.84 8.59 -29.61
CA GLY A 824 -10.82 9.62 -29.42
C GLY A 824 -9.41 9.21 -29.88
N PRO A 825 -8.47 10.17 -29.93
CA PRO A 825 -7.19 10.00 -30.63
C PRO A 825 -6.22 9.06 -29.91
N ASP A 826 -5.66 8.14 -30.71
CA ASP A 826 -4.50 7.31 -30.40
C ASP A 826 -3.22 8.14 -30.64
N PHE A 827 -2.41 8.31 -29.59
CA PHE A 827 -1.16 9.08 -29.63
C PHE A 827 0.09 8.22 -29.85
N SER A 828 -0.06 6.99 -30.37
CA SER A 828 1.09 6.11 -30.58
C SER A 828 2.02 6.51 -31.74
N LYS A 829 1.74 7.57 -32.50
CA LYS A 829 2.64 8.07 -33.56
C LYS A 829 2.57 9.58 -33.80
N ILE A 830 3.43 10.36 -33.14
CA ILE A 830 3.98 11.60 -33.72
C ILE A 830 5.48 11.68 -33.42
N THR A 831 6.26 11.57 -34.50
CA THR A 831 7.68 11.88 -34.61
C THR A 831 7.95 13.39 -34.56
N THR A 832 9.17 13.73 -34.12
CA THR A 832 9.91 15.01 -34.13
C THR A 832 9.75 15.82 -35.45
N ILE A 833 9.94 17.15 -35.61
CA ILE A 833 11.01 18.14 -35.28
C ILE A 833 10.42 19.57 -35.58
N HIS A 834 10.59 20.64 -34.77
CA HIS A 834 11.61 21.72 -34.85
C HIS A 834 11.37 22.67 -33.66
N SER A 835 12.33 23.02 -32.80
CA SER A 835 13.36 24.02 -33.12
C SER A 835 14.36 24.18 -31.96
N ASN A 836 15.64 24.34 -32.33
CA ASN A 836 16.81 24.79 -31.56
C ASN A 836 17.70 23.74 -30.85
N PRO A 837 18.74 23.22 -31.52
CA PRO A 837 19.74 22.30 -30.95
C PRO A 837 20.80 22.93 -30.04
N GLN A 838 20.87 24.26 -29.87
CA GLN A 838 21.94 24.91 -29.10
C GLN A 838 21.69 25.05 -27.59
N LEU A 839 20.55 24.55 -27.08
CA LEU A 839 20.21 24.61 -25.65
C LEU A 839 20.55 23.34 -24.86
N ILE A 840 20.85 22.23 -25.56
CA ILE A 840 21.11 20.94 -24.91
C ILE A 840 22.54 20.88 -24.35
N ASP A 841 23.51 21.49 -25.04
CA ASP A 841 24.92 21.47 -24.58
C ASP A 841 25.16 22.41 -23.38
N ALA A 842 24.42 23.52 -23.29
CA ALA A 842 24.55 24.48 -22.18
C ALA A 842 23.91 23.98 -20.86
N GLU A 843 22.84 23.18 -20.93
CA GLU A 843 22.25 22.56 -19.73
C GLU A 843 22.98 21.27 -19.31
N SER A 844 23.54 20.50 -20.25
CA SER A 844 24.37 19.33 -19.93
C SER A 844 25.66 19.72 -19.21
N GLU A 845 26.31 20.83 -19.59
CA GLU A 845 27.47 21.35 -18.86
C GLU A 845 27.10 21.90 -17.47
N ARG A 846 25.92 22.52 -17.33
CA ARG A 846 25.42 23.05 -16.05
C ARG A 846 25.10 21.93 -15.05
N ILE A 847 24.49 20.85 -15.51
CA ILE A 847 24.17 19.67 -14.70
C ILE A 847 25.44 18.88 -14.36
N THR A 848 26.40 18.79 -15.28
CA THR A 848 27.70 18.15 -15.01
C THR A 848 28.54 18.92 -13.98
N LYS A 849 28.40 20.26 -13.92
CA LYS A 849 29.05 21.11 -12.91
C LYS A 849 28.43 20.97 -11.53
N ILE A 850 27.10 20.84 -11.45
CA ILE A 850 26.35 20.60 -10.20
C ILE A 850 26.64 19.21 -9.62
N ILE A 851 26.91 18.21 -10.47
CA ILE A 851 27.23 16.84 -10.03
C ILE A 851 28.70 16.70 -9.60
N LYS A 852 29.64 17.47 -10.16
CA LYS A 852 31.06 17.45 -9.78
C LYS A 852 31.36 18.23 -8.49
N GLU A 853 30.57 19.25 -8.16
CA GLU A 853 30.72 20.02 -6.92
C GLU A 853 29.83 19.45 -5.81
N GLY A 854 30.25 18.29 -5.29
CA GLY A 854 29.58 17.59 -4.20
C GLY A 854 29.25 18.48 -3.00
N GLY A 855 28.04 18.28 -2.48
CA GLY A 855 27.41 19.11 -1.46
C GLY A 855 28.26 19.43 -0.23
N ARG A 856 28.30 20.73 0.08
CA ARG A 856 28.49 21.27 1.43
C ARG A 856 27.62 22.50 1.59
N TYR A 857 26.47 22.35 2.24
CA TYR A 857 25.79 23.49 2.88
C TYR A 857 25.49 23.14 4.34
N SER A 858 26.45 23.49 5.19
CA SER A 858 26.23 23.73 6.61
C SER A 858 25.60 25.11 6.78
N ALA A 859 24.48 25.18 7.47
CA ALA A 859 23.78 26.42 7.80
C ALA A 859 24.65 27.35 8.65
N ALA A 860 24.93 28.55 8.15
CA ALA A 860 25.43 29.68 8.92
C ALA A 860 24.54 30.90 8.66
N ARG A 861 23.67 31.23 9.62
CA ARG A 861 22.90 32.48 9.64
C ARG A 861 23.85 33.66 9.84
N LYS A 862 23.85 34.64 8.93
CA LYS A 862 24.32 36.00 9.19
C LYS A 862 23.11 36.93 9.36
N PRO A 863 23.06 37.80 10.38
CA PRO A 863 22.00 38.80 10.54
C PRO A 863 22.28 40.08 9.72
N PRO A 864 21.25 40.89 9.44
CA PRO A 864 21.35 42.07 8.57
C PRO A 864 22.08 43.26 9.23
N PRO A 865 22.61 44.21 8.43
CA PRO A 865 23.47 45.28 8.91
C PRO A 865 22.67 46.44 9.52
N GLY A 866 23.09 46.90 10.71
CA GLY A 866 22.68 48.20 11.24
C GLY A 866 22.14 48.18 12.67
N MET A 867 23.02 48.06 13.68
CA MET A 867 22.80 48.71 14.97
C MET A 867 24.09 48.80 15.79
N ARG A 868 24.31 49.97 16.40
CA ARG A 868 25.54 50.41 17.07
C ARG A 868 25.92 49.55 18.29
N ARG A 869 27.22 49.27 18.43
CA ARG A 869 27.85 48.65 19.61
C ARG A 869 27.74 49.57 20.84
N ARG A 870 27.27 49.05 21.98
CA ARG A 870 27.66 49.50 23.32
C ARG A 870 28.47 48.40 24.01
N ARG A 871 29.66 48.77 24.50
CA ARG A 871 30.52 47.99 25.41
C ARG A 871 29.83 47.84 26.77
N LEU A 872 30.07 46.71 27.47
CA LEU A 872 30.28 46.57 28.92
C LEU A 872 30.68 45.10 29.19
N VAL A 873 31.95 44.81 29.51
CA VAL A 873 32.57 44.64 30.85
C VAL A 873 32.57 43.19 31.35
N LYS A 874 33.75 42.79 31.86
CA LYS A 874 34.22 41.47 32.29
C LYS A 874 33.76 41.09 33.72
N ARG A 875 33.87 39.76 33.99
CA ARG A 875 34.11 39.02 35.27
C ARG A 875 32.88 38.58 36.09
N PRO A 876 33.01 37.56 36.99
CA PRO A 876 33.74 36.28 36.89
C PRO A 876 32.95 35.07 37.48
N ARG A 877 33.64 33.91 37.52
CA ARG A 877 33.33 32.56 38.06
C ARG A 877 32.67 32.44 39.46
N ASN A 878 32.09 31.23 39.62
CA ASN A 878 31.91 30.34 40.80
C ASN A 878 30.54 30.36 41.53
N PRO A 879 30.17 29.31 42.31
CA PRO A 879 30.48 27.86 42.21
C PRO A 879 29.28 26.92 42.53
N LYS A 880 29.50 25.59 42.38
CA LYS A 880 28.89 24.42 43.06
C LYS A 880 27.39 24.42 43.42
N GLN A 881 26.66 23.45 42.85
CA GLN A 881 26.10 22.30 43.58
C GLN A 881 25.89 21.13 42.62
#